data_AF-A0A813XZW1-F1
#
_entry.id   AF-A0A813XZW1-F1
#
_cell.length_a   1.000
_cell.length_b   1.000
_cell.length_c   1.000
_cell.angle_alpha   90.00
_cell.angle_beta   90.00
_cell.angle_gamma   90.00
#
_symmetry.space_group_name_H-M   'P 1'
#
loop_
_entity.id
_entity.type
_entity.pdbx_description
1 polymer ?
#
loop_
_entity_poly.entity_id
_entity_poly.type
_entity_poly.pdbx_seq_one_letter_code
_entity_poly.pdbx_strand_id
1 'polypeptide(L)'
;MTMHLGYLVVFSIVLFDSYKGFPNTGDKTKIDIDSIFENGPFGIVEASYEYPTTYDIELTPTSNNLTIQIRGQLYYPNFTAVNRKGPFPILVFLPGKHPDCRTPVPPGYPAIDINSTDSQGQCPDGMSKVANHLGYSYLGRYFASYGYIVVSIDVVSINNKPGIDGDITLNFVRARLVLKTLEKMKEWNDSAEKCKQVLDGIDLSGHLDFTQIGLMGHSRGGEGVRNAYNMLMENKGSSDALMWRNRLAGMNIRAVMEIAPMYYGRDGVKLTVDNVPWAMMVAGCEDDELDYAHVRLASEQMKTAKHPNYVVHVYGANHEYFNSEWQIGIPSCFGDQDPLWDVNATTFKVSDILPYTLNTFLDFTLPKVNGSEAQRRITIFVLASFFRAYVGINADPSLGTLLDPSTPLSGDLPEIGRQYFNPVQSILLFNGSDNIFGTPGIEMMPLQEYAQSTFDAFAKAYDASLVRPPQFTFMPSPPQKGNLSLDCLDQIENAIHVDFGNSTKDEILILFDKTHTLNLMTIDIHLARRSSCWFTSTHPSTCAEPREMKIVIQLLTSNGFITATTISLKSRYNMQFVLCNAMMDIPSEKLAFLPVMFETVRIPVTNDIPITGIKFLSRNGGSVILGDIMGTVQVPSSMSSFSFMSPICAIFNFLLVAFVASHRI
;
A
#
# COMPACT_ATOMS: atom_id res chain seq x y z
N MET A 1 -62.07 40.91 2.81
CA MET A 1 -61.01 41.81 3.30
C MET A 1 -60.27 41.05 4.38
N THR A 2 -58.94 40.89 4.23
CA THR A 2 -57.95 40.41 5.23
C THR A 2 -58.12 39.00 5.80
N MET A 3 -57.10 38.14 6.00
CA MET A 3 -55.69 38.01 5.61
C MET A 3 -55.32 36.58 6.07
N HIS A 4 -54.60 35.79 5.26
CA HIS A 4 -54.10 34.48 5.68
C HIS A 4 -52.98 34.63 6.72
N LEU A 5 -53.10 33.96 7.87
CA LEU A 5 -52.00 33.68 8.78
C LEU A 5 -51.54 32.23 8.56
N GLY A 6 -50.31 32.06 8.07
CA GLY A 6 -49.64 30.77 7.96
C GLY A 6 -49.17 30.28 9.33
N TYR A 7 -49.49 29.03 9.66
CA TYR A 7 -48.83 28.28 10.71
C TYR A 7 -47.55 27.67 10.16
N LEU A 8 -46.40 28.17 10.62
CA LEU A 8 -45.09 27.54 10.40
C LEU A 8 -44.94 26.40 11.42
N VAL A 9 -44.98 25.16 10.95
CA VAL A 9 -44.56 23.99 11.74
C VAL A 9 -43.04 23.93 11.66
N VAL A 10 -42.37 24.22 12.76
CA VAL A 10 -40.92 24.05 12.90
C VAL A 10 -40.64 22.55 13.07
N PHE A 11 -40.21 21.90 12.00
CA PHE A 11 -39.52 20.61 12.09
C PHE A 11 -38.10 20.88 12.59
N SER A 12 -37.82 20.46 13.82
CA SER A 12 -36.45 20.30 14.31
C SER A 12 -35.78 19.17 13.54
N ILE A 13 -35.06 19.51 12.47
CA ILE A 13 -34.13 18.59 11.81
C ILE A 13 -32.91 18.50 12.72
N VAL A 14 -32.77 17.37 13.41
CA VAL A 14 -31.49 16.95 14.00
C VAL A 14 -30.63 16.49 12.82
N LEU A 15 -29.83 17.40 12.27
CA LEU A 15 -28.76 17.06 11.34
C LEU A 15 -27.65 16.38 12.14
N PHE A 16 -27.45 15.09 11.90
CA PHE A 16 -26.20 14.42 12.26
C PHE A 16 -25.11 14.94 11.31
N ASP A 17 -24.34 15.92 11.78
CA ASP A 17 -23.10 16.36 11.13
C ASP A 17 -22.02 15.28 11.30
N SER A 18 -21.89 14.40 10.32
CA SER A 18 -20.74 13.52 10.14
C SER A 18 -19.80 14.12 9.08
N TYR A 19 -19.27 15.31 9.34
CA TYR A 19 -18.18 15.88 8.54
C TYR A 19 -16.83 15.41 9.09
N LYS A 20 -16.30 14.33 8.48
CA LYS A 20 -14.90 13.91 8.64
C LYS A 20 -14.03 14.95 7.93
N GLY A 21 -13.13 15.59 8.68
CA GLY A 21 -12.63 16.93 8.38
C GLY A 21 -11.59 17.04 7.28
N PHE A 22 -11.85 17.91 6.30
CA PHE A 22 -10.85 18.67 5.52
C PHE A 22 -11.53 19.98 5.02
N PRO A 23 -10.82 21.13 4.97
CA PRO A 23 -11.40 22.39 4.53
C PRO A 23 -11.66 22.41 3.01
N ASN A 24 -12.86 22.84 2.64
CA ASN A 24 -13.32 22.97 1.27
C ASN A 24 -12.73 24.24 0.62
N THR A 25 -11.74 24.11 -0.26
CA THR A 25 -11.26 25.22 -1.09
C THR A 25 -11.97 25.19 -2.44
N GLY A 26 -12.81 26.19 -2.69
CA GLY A 26 -13.64 26.28 -3.89
C GLY A 26 -12.87 26.63 -5.16
N ASP A 27 -12.14 25.67 -5.74
CA ASP A 27 -11.49 25.82 -7.06
C ASP A 27 -12.03 24.85 -8.13
N LYS A 28 -12.02 25.30 -9.38
CA LYS A 28 -12.85 24.84 -10.51
C LYS A 28 -12.28 23.67 -11.35
N THR A 29 -11.64 22.68 -10.73
CA THR A 29 -11.22 21.43 -11.41
C THR A 29 -11.50 20.20 -10.55
N LYS A 30 -12.70 20.10 -9.98
CA LYS A 30 -13.09 18.97 -9.14
C LYS A 30 -13.24 17.73 -10.02
N ILE A 31 -12.29 16.80 -9.93
CA ILE A 31 -12.46 15.45 -10.48
C ILE A 31 -13.70 14.86 -9.81
N ASP A 32 -14.66 14.43 -10.63
CA ASP A 32 -15.83 13.72 -10.13
C ASP A 32 -15.39 12.35 -9.62
N ILE A 33 -15.36 12.16 -8.30
CA ILE A 33 -14.93 10.90 -7.68
C ILE A 33 -15.84 9.75 -8.13
N ASP A 34 -17.12 10.01 -8.41
CA ASP A 34 -18.04 8.96 -8.81
C ASP A 34 -17.69 8.41 -10.21
N SER A 35 -17.13 9.26 -11.08
CA SER A 35 -16.61 8.84 -12.40
C SER A 35 -15.46 7.84 -12.33
N ILE A 36 -14.77 7.72 -11.17
CA ILE A 36 -13.74 6.69 -10.98
C ILE A 36 -14.35 5.29 -11.00
N PHE A 37 -15.59 5.11 -10.56
CA PHE A 37 -16.22 3.78 -10.51
C PHE A 37 -16.88 3.38 -11.83
N GLU A 38 -17.04 4.33 -12.75
CA GLU A 38 -17.61 4.04 -14.07
C GLU A 38 -16.63 3.20 -14.91
N ASN A 39 -17.18 2.26 -15.67
CA ASN A 39 -16.39 1.51 -16.65
C ASN A 39 -16.01 2.43 -17.82
N GLY A 40 -14.83 2.17 -18.40
CA GLY A 40 -14.38 2.87 -19.59
C GLY A 40 -15.15 2.43 -20.86
N PRO A 41 -14.83 3.04 -22.01
CA PRO A 41 -15.63 2.92 -23.23
C PRO A 41 -15.41 1.59 -23.98
N PHE A 42 -14.44 0.76 -23.58
CA PHE A 42 -14.13 -0.47 -24.29
C PHE A 42 -14.99 -1.64 -23.77
N GLY A 43 -15.51 -2.47 -24.68
CA GLY A 43 -15.94 -3.81 -24.33
C GLY A 43 -14.75 -4.65 -23.84
N ILE A 44 -14.99 -5.69 -23.05
CA ILE A 44 -13.94 -6.50 -22.42
C ILE A 44 -13.91 -7.89 -23.04
N VAL A 45 -12.71 -8.43 -23.25
CA VAL A 45 -12.49 -9.84 -23.60
C VAL A 45 -11.54 -10.46 -22.59
N GLU A 46 -11.75 -11.74 -22.31
CA GLU A 46 -11.02 -12.51 -21.32
C GLU A 46 -10.39 -13.75 -22.00
N ALA A 47 -9.16 -14.09 -21.61
CA ALA A 47 -8.48 -15.28 -22.11
C ALA A 47 -7.57 -15.87 -21.03
N SER A 48 -7.52 -17.19 -20.92
CA SER A 48 -6.53 -17.86 -20.06
C SER A 48 -5.30 -18.23 -20.88
N TYR A 49 -4.12 -18.23 -20.26
CA TYR A 49 -2.91 -18.78 -20.84
C TYR A 49 -2.33 -19.83 -19.90
N GLU A 50 -1.81 -20.91 -20.46
CA GLU A 50 -1.22 -21.99 -19.69
C GLU A 50 -0.07 -22.63 -20.47
N TYR A 51 1.14 -22.59 -19.91
CA TYR A 51 2.27 -23.37 -20.37
C TYR A 51 2.38 -24.69 -19.61
N PRO A 52 3.04 -25.71 -20.18
CA PRO A 52 3.37 -26.93 -19.43
C PRO A 52 4.18 -26.62 -18.16
N THR A 53 3.93 -27.38 -17.10
CA THR A 53 4.74 -27.34 -15.89
C THR A 53 6.13 -27.91 -16.17
N THR A 54 7.19 -27.14 -15.87
CA THR A 54 8.57 -27.53 -16.15
C THR A 54 9.52 -27.15 -15.01
N TYR A 55 10.70 -27.77 -14.99
CA TYR A 55 11.84 -27.22 -14.25
C TYR A 55 12.42 -26.05 -15.04
N ASP A 56 12.43 -24.85 -14.44
CA ASP A 56 13.00 -23.66 -15.07
C ASP A 56 14.14 -23.12 -14.20
N ILE A 57 15.37 -23.43 -14.61
CA ILE A 57 16.60 -23.01 -13.92
C ILE A 57 16.75 -21.48 -13.88
N GLU A 58 16.11 -20.74 -14.79
CA GLU A 58 16.16 -19.29 -14.77
C GLU A 58 15.29 -18.73 -13.66
N LEU A 59 14.19 -19.39 -13.32
CA LEU A 59 13.27 -18.99 -12.27
C LEU A 59 13.73 -19.47 -10.88
N THR A 60 14.32 -20.67 -10.81
CA THR A 60 14.87 -21.28 -9.58
C THR A 60 16.33 -21.67 -9.79
N PRO A 61 17.27 -20.70 -9.76
CA PRO A 61 18.67 -20.94 -10.07
C PRO A 61 19.42 -21.77 -9.02
N THR A 62 18.88 -21.90 -7.82
CA THR A 62 19.38 -22.78 -6.76
C THR A 62 18.62 -24.11 -6.83
N SER A 63 19.35 -25.20 -7.03
CA SER A 63 18.88 -26.53 -7.44
C SER A 63 17.96 -27.26 -6.44
N ASN A 64 16.73 -26.77 -6.23
CA ASN A 64 15.74 -27.41 -5.35
C ASN A 64 14.70 -28.25 -6.10
N ASN A 65 14.85 -28.45 -7.42
CA ASN A 65 13.86 -29.13 -8.26
C ASN A 65 12.44 -28.55 -8.07
N LEU A 66 12.31 -27.23 -7.98
CA LEU A 66 11.01 -26.58 -7.99
C LEU A 66 10.45 -26.60 -9.41
N THR A 67 9.27 -27.20 -9.58
CA THR A 67 8.52 -27.09 -10.83
C THR A 67 7.72 -25.80 -10.84
N ILE A 68 7.69 -25.15 -12.00
CA ILE A 68 6.98 -23.89 -12.20
C ILE A 68 6.07 -24.02 -13.40
N GLN A 69 4.93 -23.36 -13.33
CA GLN A 69 4.00 -23.20 -14.43
C GLN A 69 3.80 -21.72 -14.72
N ILE A 70 3.95 -21.30 -15.98
CA ILE A 70 3.58 -19.96 -16.42
C ILE A 70 2.13 -20.03 -16.88
N ARG A 71 1.20 -19.52 -16.06
CA ARG A 71 -0.23 -19.51 -16.37
C ARG A 71 -0.91 -18.30 -15.73
N GLY A 72 -2.14 -18.02 -16.14
CA GLY A 72 -2.95 -16.96 -15.55
C GLY A 72 -4.10 -16.54 -16.43
N GLN A 73 -4.63 -15.34 -16.15
CA GLN A 73 -5.76 -14.75 -16.85
C GLN A 73 -5.40 -13.41 -17.47
N LEU A 74 -5.84 -13.19 -18.70
CA LEU A 74 -5.78 -11.92 -19.42
C LEU A 74 -7.16 -11.28 -19.47
N TYR A 75 -7.19 -9.97 -19.31
CA TYR A 75 -8.33 -9.10 -19.57
C TYR A 75 -7.85 -8.01 -20.51
N TYR A 76 -8.54 -7.81 -21.63
CA TYR A 76 -8.10 -6.84 -22.63
C TYR A 76 -9.28 -6.17 -23.34
N PRO A 77 -9.05 -5.00 -23.96
CA PRO A 77 -10.10 -4.26 -24.64
C PRO A 77 -10.54 -5.00 -25.91
N ASN A 78 -11.82 -5.02 -26.20
CA ASN A 78 -12.32 -5.52 -27.47
C ASN A 78 -11.93 -4.54 -28.59
N PHE A 79 -10.87 -4.88 -29.33
CA PHE A 79 -10.28 -4.04 -30.38
C PHE A 79 -11.25 -3.71 -31.53
N THR A 80 -12.29 -4.53 -31.74
CA THR A 80 -13.27 -4.32 -32.80
C THR A 80 -14.31 -3.26 -32.47
N ALA A 81 -14.54 -2.98 -31.17
CA ALA A 81 -15.67 -2.17 -30.72
C ALA A 81 -15.50 -0.65 -30.93
N VAL A 82 -14.25 -0.14 -31.00
CA VAL A 82 -14.01 1.32 -30.96
C VAL A 82 -12.99 1.84 -31.98
N ASN A 83 -12.71 1.08 -33.05
CA ASN A 83 -11.78 1.46 -34.13
C ASN A 83 -10.41 1.98 -33.64
N ARG A 84 -9.93 1.49 -32.49
CA ARG A 84 -8.61 1.76 -31.92
C ARG A 84 -7.81 0.46 -31.92
N LYS A 85 -6.65 0.46 -32.56
CA LYS A 85 -5.85 -0.74 -32.83
C LYS A 85 -4.65 -0.95 -31.90
N GLY A 86 -4.51 -0.15 -30.84
CA GLY A 86 -3.34 -0.22 -29.95
C GLY A 86 -2.09 0.45 -30.52
N PRO A 87 -0.91 0.21 -29.92
CA PRO A 87 -0.69 -0.69 -28.77
C PRO A 87 -1.27 -0.12 -27.46
N PHE A 88 -1.57 -1.01 -26.50
CA PHE A 88 -2.21 -0.70 -25.23
C PHE A 88 -1.27 -0.93 -24.05
N PRO A 89 -1.30 -0.09 -23.00
CA PRO A 89 -0.50 -0.28 -21.79
C PRO A 89 -0.80 -1.60 -21.09
N ILE A 90 0.20 -2.13 -20.38
CA ILE A 90 0.13 -3.42 -19.70
C ILE A 90 0.05 -3.20 -18.19
N LEU A 91 -0.86 -3.89 -17.51
CA LEU A 91 -0.85 -4.02 -16.05
C LEU A 91 -0.60 -5.48 -15.66
N VAL A 92 0.38 -5.73 -14.80
CA VAL A 92 0.69 -7.06 -14.28
C VAL A 92 0.22 -7.15 -12.84
N PHE A 93 -0.65 -8.11 -12.53
CA PHE A 93 -1.14 -8.39 -11.19
C PHE A 93 -0.54 -9.70 -10.67
N LEU A 94 0.03 -9.63 -9.47
CA LEU A 94 0.69 -10.77 -8.83
C LEU A 94 0.08 -11.03 -7.44
N PRO A 95 -0.65 -12.14 -7.24
CA PRO A 95 -1.22 -12.49 -5.94
C PRO A 95 -0.14 -12.87 -4.92
N GLY A 96 -0.56 -12.84 -3.65
CA GLY A 96 0.27 -13.22 -2.50
C GLY A 96 0.31 -14.72 -2.25
N LYS A 97 0.66 -15.09 -1.02
CA LYS A 97 0.56 -16.48 -0.57
C LYS A 97 -0.90 -16.81 -0.29
N HIS A 98 -1.34 -18.01 -0.67
CA HIS A 98 -2.69 -18.50 -0.40
C HIS A 98 -2.68 -20.01 -0.14
N PRO A 99 -3.80 -20.69 0.13
CA PRO A 99 -3.83 -22.15 0.09
C PRO A 99 -3.94 -22.71 -1.33
N ASP A 100 -3.55 -23.97 -1.55
CA ASP A 100 -3.46 -24.53 -2.92
C ASP A 100 -4.76 -25.15 -3.43
N CYS A 101 -5.56 -25.74 -2.53
CA CYS A 101 -6.75 -26.53 -2.88
C CYS A 101 -8.00 -25.99 -2.20
N ARG A 102 -9.10 -25.95 -2.97
CA ARG A 102 -10.43 -25.55 -2.54
C ARG A 102 -11.32 -26.77 -2.32
N THR A 103 -11.93 -26.82 -1.16
CA THR A 103 -12.93 -27.82 -0.80
C THR A 103 -14.31 -27.35 -1.27
N PRO A 104 -15.12 -28.21 -1.91
CA PRO A 104 -16.51 -27.90 -2.21
C PRO A 104 -17.30 -27.65 -0.92
N VAL A 105 -18.06 -26.56 -0.89
CA VAL A 105 -18.94 -26.20 0.22
C VAL A 105 -20.38 -26.03 -0.29
N PRO A 106 -21.41 -26.21 0.56
CA PRO A 106 -22.79 -25.94 0.17
C PRO A 106 -22.97 -24.46 -0.25
N PRO A 107 -23.97 -24.15 -1.10
CA PRO A 107 -24.27 -22.76 -1.46
C PRO A 107 -24.50 -21.88 -0.22
N GLY A 108 -23.95 -20.67 -0.24
CA GLY A 108 -24.07 -19.70 0.86
C GLY A 108 -23.02 -19.83 1.96
N TYR A 109 -22.05 -20.73 1.83
CA TYR A 109 -20.87 -20.80 2.68
C TYR A 109 -19.65 -20.21 1.96
N PRO A 110 -18.70 -19.59 2.69
CA PRO A 110 -17.43 -19.16 2.11
C PRO A 110 -16.62 -20.37 1.66
N ALA A 111 -15.84 -20.18 0.60
CA ALA A 111 -14.92 -21.19 0.12
C ALA A 111 -13.91 -21.59 1.20
N ILE A 112 -13.68 -22.90 1.39
CA ILE A 112 -12.69 -23.43 2.33
C ILE A 112 -11.45 -23.88 1.55
N ASP A 113 -10.36 -23.13 1.73
CA ASP A 113 -9.10 -23.34 1.05
C ASP A 113 -8.06 -23.94 2.03
N ILE A 114 -7.34 -24.98 1.59
CA ILE A 114 -6.40 -25.75 2.39
C ILE A 114 -5.10 -26.08 1.63
N ASN A 115 -4.04 -26.32 2.40
CA ASN A 115 -2.74 -26.75 1.89
C ASN A 115 -2.70 -28.28 1.81
N SER A 116 -3.18 -28.85 0.71
CA SER A 116 -3.36 -30.30 0.59
C SER A 116 -2.90 -30.91 -0.74
N THR A 117 -2.04 -30.24 -1.50
CA THR A 117 -1.52 -30.84 -2.74
C THR A 117 -0.58 -32.00 -2.48
N ASP A 118 -0.54 -32.97 -3.39
CA ASP A 118 0.50 -33.99 -3.42
C ASP A 118 1.89 -33.44 -3.83
N SER A 119 2.89 -34.32 -3.91
CA SER A 119 4.24 -33.95 -4.35
C SER A 119 4.31 -33.43 -5.79
N GLN A 120 3.28 -33.69 -6.61
CA GLN A 120 3.13 -33.22 -7.98
C GLN A 120 2.31 -31.93 -8.08
N GLY A 121 1.80 -31.40 -6.97
CA GLY A 121 0.97 -30.19 -6.94
C GLY A 121 -0.49 -30.41 -7.36
N GLN A 122 -0.98 -31.66 -7.29
CA GLN A 122 -2.37 -31.99 -7.59
C GLN A 122 -3.21 -31.98 -6.31
N CYS A 123 -4.43 -31.46 -6.43
CA CYS A 123 -5.39 -31.47 -5.33
C CYS A 123 -6.01 -32.86 -5.15
N PRO A 124 -6.42 -33.22 -3.92
CA PRO A 124 -7.12 -34.47 -3.65
C PRO A 124 -8.42 -34.58 -4.47
N ASP A 125 -8.87 -35.82 -4.71
CA ASP A 125 -10.12 -36.09 -5.42
C ASP A 125 -11.29 -35.32 -4.81
N GLY A 126 -12.08 -34.67 -5.67
CA GLY A 126 -13.22 -33.85 -5.27
C GLY A 126 -12.86 -32.42 -4.86
N MET A 127 -11.58 -32.05 -4.77
CA MET A 127 -11.12 -30.68 -4.58
C MET A 127 -10.69 -30.05 -5.91
N SER A 128 -10.67 -28.71 -5.94
CA SER A 128 -10.20 -27.94 -7.09
C SER A 128 -8.98 -27.10 -6.70
N LYS A 129 -8.17 -26.66 -7.65
CA LYS A 129 -7.11 -25.69 -7.37
C LYS A 129 -7.74 -24.34 -7.05
N VAL A 130 -7.20 -23.63 -6.07
CA VAL A 130 -7.68 -22.29 -5.75
C VAL A 130 -7.26 -21.33 -6.88
N ALA A 131 -8.24 -20.67 -7.50
CA ALA A 131 -8.03 -19.84 -8.69
C ALA A 131 -7.72 -18.38 -8.32
N ASN A 132 -6.76 -18.13 -7.43
CA ASN A 132 -6.54 -16.81 -6.81
C ASN A 132 -6.21 -15.68 -7.77
N HIS A 133 -5.63 -16.00 -8.93
CA HIS A 133 -5.41 -15.04 -10.01
C HIS A 133 -6.73 -14.48 -10.58
N LEU A 134 -7.85 -15.20 -10.46
CA LEU A 134 -9.19 -14.71 -10.81
C LEU A 134 -9.78 -13.80 -9.74
N GLY A 135 -9.21 -13.75 -8.54
CA GLY A 135 -9.61 -12.85 -7.47
C GLY A 135 -9.52 -11.37 -7.81
N TYR A 136 -8.72 -11.03 -8.81
CA TYR A 136 -8.60 -9.67 -9.35
C TYR A 136 -9.40 -9.46 -10.63
N SER A 137 -10.33 -10.37 -11.00
CA SER A 137 -11.16 -10.22 -12.21
C SER A 137 -11.90 -8.89 -12.26
N TYR A 138 -12.37 -8.40 -11.10
CA TYR A 138 -13.06 -7.12 -11.01
C TYR A 138 -12.16 -5.94 -11.43
N LEU A 139 -10.88 -5.96 -11.02
CA LEU A 139 -9.88 -4.98 -11.46
C LEU A 139 -9.48 -5.21 -12.93
N GLY A 140 -9.29 -6.46 -13.33
CA GLY A 140 -8.93 -6.82 -14.71
C GLY A 140 -9.95 -6.30 -15.71
N ARG A 141 -11.24 -6.55 -15.44
CA ARG A 141 -12.37 -6.01 -16.23
C ARG A 141 -12.41 -4.49 -16.21
N TYR A 142 -12.27 -3.87 -15.02
CA TYR A 142 -12.25 -2.42 -14.89
C TYR A 142 -11.17 -1.80 -15.77
N PHE A 143 -9.91 -2.20 -15.63
CA PHE A 143 -8.82 -1.62 -16.42
C PHE A 143 -8.89 -1.99 -17.91
N ALA A 144 -9.34 -3.20 -18.26
CA ALA A 144 -9.59 -3.54 -19.66
C ALA A 144 -10.63 -2.61 -20.32
N SER A 145 -11.68 -2.23 -19.59
CA SER A 145 -12.66 -1.25 -20.07
C SER A 145 -12.07 0.14 -20.33
N TYR A 146 -10.95 0.48 -19.68
CA TYR A 146 -10.20 1.73 -19.87
C TYR A 146 -9.08 1.64 -20.93
N GLY A 147 -8.92 0.49 -21.60
CA GLY A 147 -7.89 0.34 -22.62
C GLY A 147 -6.55 -0.20 -22.10
N TYR A 148 -6.54 -0.99 -21.02
CA TYR A 148 -5.34 -1.70 -20.57
C TYR A 148 -5.40 -3.18 -20.94
N ILE A 149 -4.25 -3.77 -21.23
CA ILE A 149 -4.08 -5.23 -21.22
C ILE A 149 -3.65 -5.63 -19.82
N VAL A 150 -4.50 -6.33 -19.08
CA VAL A 150 -4.23 -6.78 -17.72
C VAL A 150 -3.88 -8.26 -17.74
N VAL A 151 -2.75 -8.62 -17.14
CA VAL A 151 -2.35 -10.01 -16.90
C VAL A 151 -2.35 -10.27 -15.39
N SER A 152 -3.18 -11.23 -14.96
CA SER A 152 -3.21 -11.70 -13.57
C SER A 152 -2.57 -13.07 -13.50
N ILE A 153 -1.40 -13.12 -12.85
CA ILE A 153 -0.53 -14.29 -12.82
C ILE A 153 -1.01 -15.28 -11.76
N ASP A 154 -1.05 -16.56 -12.11
CA ASP A 154 -1.26 -17.64 -11.15
C ASP A 154 0.08 -18.06 -10.54
N VAL A 155 0.15 -18.12 -9.21
CA VAL A 155 1.36 -18.50 -8.47
C VAL A 155 1.24 -19.87 -7.81
N VAL A 156 0.15 -20.63 -8.04
CA VAL A 156 -0.12 -21.90 -7.36
C VAL A 156 1.06 -22.89 -7.42
N SER A 157 1.85 -22.90 -8.51
CA SER A 157 2.99 -23.83 -8.64
C SER A 157 4.13 -23.57 -7.65
N ILE A 158 4.28 -22.33 -7.16
CA ILE A 158 5.36 -21.91 -6.24
C ILE A 158 4.86 -21.54 -4.84
N ASN A 159 3.55 -21.59 -4.63
CA ASN A 159 2.89 -20.87 -3.56
C ASN A 159 3.19 -21.43 -2.15
N ASN A 160 2.96 -22.72 -1.90
CA ASN A 160 3.30 -23.42 -0.65
C ASN A 160 4.50 -24.35 -0.77
N LYS A 161 5.45 -24.00 -1.64
CA LYS A 161 6.66 -24.78 -1.86
C LYS A 161 7.76 -24.38 -0.87
N PRO A 162 8.68 -25.30 -0.52
CA PRO A 162 9.83 -24.95 0.29
C PRO A 162 10.61 -23.80 -0.33
N GLY A 163 11.03 -22.85 0.52
CA GLY A 163 11.93 -21.77 0.13
C GLY A 163 13.26 -22.29 -0.44
N ILE A 164 14.01 -21.40 -1.07
CA ILE A 164 15.35 -21.68 -1.57
C ILE A 164 16.41 -20.84 -0.85
N ASP A 165 17.67 -21.23 -1.00
CA ASP A 165 18.80 -20.47 -0.46
C ASP A 165 18.78 -19.03 -1.00
N GLY A 166 18.77 -18.08 -0.06
CA GLY A 166 18.64 -16.65 -0.32
C GLY A 166 17.22 -16.17 -0.70
N ASP A 167 16.23 -17.05 -0.81
CA ASP A 167 14.84 -16.66 -1.12
C ASP A 167 13.84 -17.58 -0.42
N ILE A 168 13.81 -17.53 0.91
CA ILE A 168 13.01 -18.42 1.77
C ILE A 168 11.49 -18.24 1.58
N THR A 169 11.05 -17.04 1.19
CA THR A 169 9.64 -16.73 0.93
C THR A 169 9.24 -16.95 -0.54
N LEU A 170 10.22 -17.20 -1.43
CA LEU A 170 10.08 -17.33 -2.88
C LEU A 170 9.63 -16.03 -3.57
N ASN A 171 9.96 -14.87 -3.00
CA ASN A 171 9.57 -13.57 -3.52
C ASN A 171 10.45 -13.15 -4.73
N PHE A 172 11.71 -13.59 -4.80
CA PHE A 172 12.52 -13.42 -6.01
C PHE A 172 12.14 -14.41 -7.11
N VAL A 173 11.70 -15.63 -6.77
CA VAL A 173 11.08 -16.54 -7.75
C VAL A 173 9.81 -15.91 -8.33
N ARG A 174 8.96 -15.30 -7.50
CA ARG A 174 7.79 -14.52 -7.96
C ARG A 174 8.18 -13.36 -8.89
N ALA A 175 9.25 -12.64 -8.56
CA ALA A 175 9.78 -11.57 -9.42
C ALA A 175 10.19 -12.10 -10.81
N ARG A 176 10.90 -13.22 -10.85
CA ARG A 176 11.28 -13.85 -12.12
C ARG A 176 10.08 -14.39 -12.89
N LEU A 177 9.05 -14.89 -12.22
CA LEU A 177 7.81 -15.31 -12.86
C LEU A 177 7.11 -14.13 -13.56
N VAL A 178 7.13 -12.93 -12.96
CA VAL A 178 6.67 -11.69 -13.61
C VAL A 178 7.48 -11.40 -14.88
N LEU A 179 8.82 -11.40 -14.77
CA LEU A 179 9.71 -11.10 -15.90
C LEU A 179 9.60 -12.14 -17.03
N LYS A 180 9.46 -13.41 -16.70
CA LYS A 180 9.24 -14.51 -17.64
C LYS A 180 7.87 -14.42 -18.30
N THR A 181 6.84 -13.99 -17.57
CA THR A 181 5.51 -13.72 -18.14
C THR A 181 5.59 -12.58 -19.16
N LEU A 182 6.32 -11.50 -18.84
CA LEU A 182 6.57 -10.40 -19.79
C LEU A 182 7.37 -10.87 -21.02
N GLU A 183 8.35 -11.76 -20.86
CA GLU A 183 9.05 -12.41 -21.99
C GLU A 183 8.06 -13.15 -22.89
N LYS A 184 7.15 -13.97 -22.32
CA LYS A 184 6.11 -14.68 -23.08
C LYS A 184 5.14 -13.74 -23.77
N MET A 185 4.69 -12.70 -23.09
CA MET A 185 3.85 -11.66 -23.70
C MET A 185 4.54 -11.00 -24.89
N LYS A 186 5.85 -10.77 -24.83
CA LYS A 186 6.61 -10.24 -25.96
C LYS A 186 6.63 -11.24 -27.13
N GLU A 187 6.79 -12.54 -26.87
CA GLU A 187 6.67 -13.56 -27.91
C GLU A 187 5.28 -13.58 -28.57
N TRP A 188 4.20 -13.38 -27.79
CA TRP A 188 2.84 -13.29 -28.31
C TRP A 188 2.65 -12.02 -29.16
N ASN A 189 3.21 -10.90 -28.70
CA ASN A 189 3.13 -9.63 -29.42
C ASN A 189 3.87 -9.68 -30.76
N ASP A 190 5.00 -10.39 -30.83
CA ASP A 190 5.86 -10.46 -32.01
C ASP A 190 5.42 -11.56 -33.01
N SER A 191 4.55 -12.49 -32.59
CA SER A 191 4.10 -13.61 -33.43
C SER A 191 2.62 -13.96 -33.18
N ALA A 192 1.78 -13.65 -34.18
CA ALA A 192 0.38 -14.04 -34.21
C ALA A 192 0.16 -15.56 -34.05
N GLU A 193 1.04 -16.39 -34.65
CA GLU A 193 0.96 -17.85 -34.56
C GLU A 193 1.16 -18.34 -33.14
N LYS A 194 2.23 -17.88 -32.46
CA LYS A 194 2.49 -18.23 -31.06
C LYS A 194 1.39 -17.73 -30.14
N CYS A 195 0.87 -16.53 -30.39
CA CYS A 195 -0.23 -15.95 -29.62
C CYS A 195 -1.49 -16.81 -29.72
N LYS A 196 -1.90 -17.17 -30.95
CA LYS A 196 -3.07 -18.03 -31.19
C LYS A 196 -2.92 -19.42 -30.59
N GLN A 197 -1.70 -19.96 -30.58
CA GLN A 197 -1.44 -21.27 -30.01
C GLN A 197 -1.70 -21.31 -28.50
N VAL A 198 -1.31 -20.26 -27.76
CA VAL A 198 -1.43 -20.23 -26.29
C VAL A 198 -2.73 -19.60 -25.79
N LEU A 199 -3.36 -18.74 -26.58
CA LEU A 199 -4.61 -18.04 -26.24
C LEU A 199 -5.83 -18.58 -27.01
N ASP A 200 -5.85 -19.88 -27.32
CA ASP A 200 -7.00 -20.56 -27.94
C ASP A 200 -7.57 -19.84 -29.20
N GLY A 201 -6.67 -19.48 -30.12
CA GLY A 201 -7.01 -18.83 -31.39
C GLY A 201 -7.09 -17.29 -31.35
N ILE A 202 -6.89 -16.67 -30.18
CA ILE A 202 -6.86 -15.21 -30.02
C ILE A 202 -5.53 -14.63 -30.50
N ASP A 203 -5.59 -13.47 -31.15
CA ASP A 203 -4.43 -12.75 -31.69
C ASP A 203 -4.28 -11.38 -31.02
N LEU A 204 -3.25 -11.25 -30.18
CA LEU A 204 -2.84 -9.99 -29.56
C LEU A 204 -1.57 -9.41 -30.20
N SER A 205 -1.12 -9.94 -31.34
CA SER A 205 0.12 -9.48 -31.96
C SER A 205 0.05 -8.00 -32.32
N GLY A 206 1.11 -7.25 -31.99
CA GLY A 206 1.20 -5.80 -32.18
C GLY A 206 0.32 -4.93 -31.28
N HIS A 207 -0.43 -5.50 -30.32
CA HIS A 207 -1.35 -4.75 -29.47
C HIS A 207 -0.78 -4.39 -28.08
N LEU A 208 0.41 -4.87 -27.71
CA LEU A 208 0.99 -4.67 -26.38
C LEU A 208 2.04 -3.55 -26.38
N ASP A 209 1.87 -2.54 -25.52
CA ASP A 209 2.85 -1.46 -25.30
C ASP A 209 3.77 -1.78 -24.12
N PHE A 210 4.90 -2.42 -24.41
CA PHE A 210 5.92 -2.74 -23.40
C PHE A 210 6.64 -1.51 -22.83
N THR A 211 6.46 -0.32 -23.39
CA THR A 211 7.01 0.92 -22.81
C THR A 211 6.12 1.49 -21.71
N GLN A 212 4.92 0.95 -21.52
CA GLN A 212 3.92 1.42 -20.56
C GLN A 212 3.43 0.26 -19.67
N ILE A 213 4.30 -0.21 -18.77
CA ILE A 213 4.00 -1.31 -17.84
C ILE A 213 3.71 -0.76 -16.43
N GLY A 214 2.58 -1.13 -15.84
CA GLY A 214 2.31 -0.97 -14.40
C GLY A 214 2.36 -2.31 -13.69
N LEU A 215 2.89 -2.34 -12.47
CA LEU A 215 2.93 -3.56 -11.66
C LEU A 215 2.08 -3.39 -10.40
N MET A 216 1.20 -4.37 -10.13
CA MET A 216 0.51 -4.52 -8.85
C MET A 216 0.86 -5.87 -8.23
N GLY A 217 1.19 -5.87 -6.94
CA GLY A 217 1.38 -7.10 -6.18
C GLY A 217 0.74 -7.03 -4.80
N HIS A 218 0.24 -8.18 -4.31
CA HIS A 218 -0.38 -8.29 -2.99
C HIS A 218 0.45 -9.19 -2.06
N SER A 219 0.72 -8.80 -0.80
CA SER A 219 1.44 -9.63 0.18
C SER A 219 2.83 -10.02 -0.34
N ARG A 220 3.15 -11.32 -0.41
CA ARG A 220 4.35 -11.84 -1.10
C ARG A 220 4.47 -11.38 -2.55
N GLY A 221 3.34 -11.20 -3.22
CA GLY A 221 3.28 -10.66 -4.58
C GLY A 221 3.73 -9.21 -4.65
N GLY A 222 3.50 -8.41 -3.59
CA GLY A 222 3.97 -7.03 -3.49
C GLY A 222 5.49 -6.93 -3.55
N GLU A 223 6.17 -7.68 -2.67
CA GLU A 223 7.63 -7.81 -2.74
C GLU A 223 8.10 -8.41 -4.08
N GLY A 224 7.35 -9.36 -4.63
CA GLY A 224 7.62 -9.95 -5.94
C GLY A 224 7.66 -8.91 -7.07
N VAL A 225 6.68 -8.00 -7.16
CA VAL A 225 6.67 -6.96 -8.20
C VAL A 225 7.74 -5.88 -7.95
N ARG A 226 8.00 -5.53 -6.70
CA ARG A 226 9.09 -4.60 -6.32
C ARG A 226 10.46 -5.15 -6.70
N ASN A 227 10.69 -6.45 -6.48
CA ASN A 227 11.91 -7.13 -6.92
C ASN A 227 11.99 -7.22 -8.45
N ALA A 228 10.89 -7.49 -9.15
CA ALA A 228 10.86 -7.50 -10.62
C ALA A 228 11.23 -6.13 -11.22
N TYR A 229 10.69 -5.05 -10.64
CA TYR A 229 11.07 -3.68 -10.97
C TYR A 229 12.58 -3.47 -10.80
N ASN A 230 13.13 -3.81 -9.64
CA ASN A 230 14.55 -3.60 -9.37
C ASN A 230 15.47 -4.42 -10.28
N MET A 231 15.10 -5.66 -10.59
CA MET A 231 15.87 -6.50 -11.50
C MET A 231 15.87 -5.94 -12.92
N LEU A 232 14.72 -5.48 -13.41
CA LEU A 232 14.56 -5.00 -14.79
C LEU A 232 15.08 -3.57 -14.98
N MET A 233 14.68 -2.64 -14.10
CA MET A 233 14.91 -1.21 -14.27
C MET A 233 16.23 -0.74 -13.65
N GLU A 234 16.58 -1.30 -12.48
CA GLU A 234 17.69 -0.80 -11.67
C GLU A 234 18.94 -1.70 -11.74
N ASN A 235 18.82 -2.90 -12.31
CA ASN A 235 19.87 -3.92 -12.27
C ASN A 235 20.32 -4.24 -10.82
N LYS A 236 19.35 -4.33 -9.89
CA LYS A 236 19.56 -4.58 -8.46
C LYS A 236 18.88 -5.87 -8.00
N GLY A 237 19.17 -6.29 -6.77
CA GLY A 237 18.44 -7.32 -6.03
C GLY A 237 18.87 -8.76 -6.30
N SER A 238 19.39 -9.07 -7.48
CA SER A 238 19.84 -10.43 -7.81
C SER A 238 20.96 -10.45 -8.85
N SER A 239 21.82 -11.47 -8.79
CA SER A 239 22.97 -11.64 -9.70
C SER A 239 22.57 -11.82 -11.18
N ASP A 240 21.36 -12.29 -11.43
CA ASP A 240 20.77 -12.46 -12.77
C ASP A 240 20.01 -11.21 -13.26
N ALA A 241 19.99 -10.11 -12.50
CA ALA A 241 19.31 -8.88 -12.92
C ALA A 241 19.81 -8.36 -14.28
N LEU A 242 21.12 -8.44 -14.55
CA LEU A 242 21.70 -7.99 -15.81
C LEU A 242 21.21 -8.84 -17.00
N MET A 243 21.04 -10.14 -16.79
CA MET A 243 20.49 -11.04 -17.80
C MET A 243 19.05 -10.63 -18.15
N TRP A 244 18.21 -10.44 -17.14
CA TRP A 244 16.82 -10.02 -17.33
C TRP A 244 16.72 -8.66 -18.03
N ARG A 245 17.51 -7.68 -17.58
CA ARG A 245 17.54 -6.35 -18.20
C ARG A 245 17.92 -6.38 -19.68
N ASN A 246 18.95 -7.16 -20.04
CA ASN A 246 19.39 -7.26 -21.43
C ASN A 246 18.37 -8.00 -22.30
N ARG A 247 17.76 -9.05 -21.77
CA ARG A 247 16.77 -9.88 -22.48
C ARG A 247 15.46 -9.12 -22.72
N LEU A 248 15.03 -8.32 -21.76
CA LEU A 248 13.80 -7.53 -21.80
C LEU A 248 14.10 -6.07 -22.13
N ALA A 249 15.20 -5.80 -22.85
CA ALA A 249 15.59 -4.47 -23.26
C ALA A 249 14.46 -3.79 -24.07
N GLY A 250 14.18 -2.53 -23.74
CA GLY A 250 13.10 -1.75 -24.36
C GLY A 250 11.76 -1.82 -23.60
N MET A 251 11.64 -2.70 -22.60
CA MET A 251 10.51 -2.65 -21.67
C MET A 251 10.71 -1.52 -20.65
N ASN A 252 9.63 -0.90 -20.20
CA ASN A 252 9.67 0.18 -19.21
C ASN A 252 8.52 0.07 -18.21
N ILE A 253 8.87 -0.12 -16.94
CA ILE A 253 7.91 -0.05 -15.84
C ILE A 253 7.72 1.41 -15.47
N ARG A 254 6.47 1.87 -15.43
CA ARG A 254 6.07 3.27 -15.25
C ARG A 254 5.57 3.56 -13.85
N ALA A 255 5.05 2.56 -13.14
CA ALA A 255 4.54 2.69 -11.79
C ALA A 255 4.46 1.32 -11.10
N VAL A 256 4.66 1.31 -9.78
CA VAL A 256 4.54 0.10 -8.94
C VAL A 256 3.55 0.38 -7.81
N MET A 257 2.57 -0.50 -7.65
CA MET A 257 1.62 -0.45 -6.54
C MET A 257 1.63 -1.75 -5.76
N GLU A 258 1.71 -1.66 -4.43
CA GLU A 258 1.77 -2.82 -3.55
C GLU A 258 0.56 -2.82 -2.60
N ILE A 259 -0.13 -3.95 -2.46
CA ILE A 259 -1.21 -4.15 -1.49
C ILE A 259 -0.65 -5.01 -0.36
N ALA A 260 -0.76 -4.55 0.88
CA ALA A 260 -0.28 -5.19 2.11
C ALA A 260 1.02 -5.98 1.91
N PRO A 261 2.13 -5.36 1.43
CA PRO A 261 3.28 -6.11 0.93
C PRO A 261 4.29 -6.54 2.00
N MET A 262 4.91 -7.68 1.74
CA MET A 262 6.07 -8.12 2.52
C MET A 262 7.30 -7.23 2.29
N TYR A 263 8.20 -7.20 3.28
CA TYR A 263 9.49 -6.51 3.21
C TYR A 263 10.65 -7.33 3.82
N TYR A 264 10.84 -8.56 3.34
CA TYR A 264 11.85 -9.49 3.86
C TYR A 264 13.20 -9.45 3.13
N GLY A 265 13.20 -9.18 1.82
CA GLY A 265 14.42 -9.11 1.00
C GLY A 265 15.12 -10.45 0.78
N ARG A 266 16.37 -10.39 0.29
CA ARG A 266 17.26 -11.53 0.01
C ARG A 266 18.67 -11.22 0.48
N ASP A 267 19.27 -12.13 1.24
CA ASP A 267 20.66 -12.02 1.74
C ASP A 267 20.95 -10.64 2.38
N GLY A 268 19.92 -9.96 2.88
CA GLY A 268 20.00 -8.71 3.66
C GLY A 268 19.65 -7.49 2.87
N VAL A 269 19.52 -7.69 1.56
CA VAL A 269 19.17 -6.67 0.61
C VAL A 269 17.66 -6.58 0.58
N LYS A 270 17.14 -5.50 1.19
CA LYS A 270 15.77 -5.05 1.03
C LYS A 270 15.78 -3.87 0.04
N LEU A 271 14.80 -3.83 -0.86
CA LEU A 271 14.79 -2.92 -2.01
C LEU A 271 13.63 -1.95 -1.92
N THR A 272 13.78 -0.77 -2.49
CA THR A 272 12.72 0.24 -2.65
C THR A 272 12.46 0.47 -4.15
N VAL A 273 11.50 1.34 -4.49
CA VAL A 273 11.15 1.72 -5.86
C VAL A 273 11.55 3.19 -6.09
N ASP A 274 12.78 3.42 -6.56
CA ASP A 274 13.39 4.77 -6.49
C ASP A 274 12.93 5.73 -7.60
N ASN A 275 12.84 5.24 -8.85
CA ASN A 275 12.81 6.09 -10.05
C ASN A 275 11.47 6.09 -10.79
N VAL A 276 10.40 5.61 -10.17
CA VAL A 276 9.03 5.69 -10.69
C VAL A 276 8.04 5.99 -9.57
N PRO A 277 6.86 6.55 -9.86
CA PRO A 277 5.78 6.65 -8.88
C PRO A 277 5.51 5.31 -8.21
N TRP A 278 5.33 5.36 -6.89
CA TRP A 278 5.06 4.19 -6.06
C TRP A 278 3.85 4.43 -5.18
N ALA A 279 3.03 3.40 -5.00
CA ALA A 279 1.91 3.43 -4.06
C ALA A 279 1.86 2.14 -3.23
N MET A 280 1.43 2.27 -1.99
CA MET A 280 1.14 1.15 -1.12
C MET A 280 -0.26 1.30 -0.52
N MET A 281 -1.03 0.22 -0.55
CA MET A 281 -2.29 0.11 0.16
C MET A 281 -2.12 -0.86 1.32
N VAL A 282 -2.55 -0.49 2.53
CA VAL A 282 -2.41 -1.33 3.74
C VAL A 282 -3.78 -1.59 4.35
N ALA A 283 -4.02 -2.83 4.80
CA ALA A 283 -5.21 -3.19 5.55
C ALA A 283 -5.17 -2.60 6.96
N GLY A 284 -6.25 -1.94 7.39
CA GLY A 284 -6.35 -1.41 8.75
C GLY A 284 -6.49 -2.49 9.83
N CYS A 285 -7.14 -3.60 9.50
CA CYS A 285 -7.25 -4.81 10.31
C CYS A 285 -6.31 -5.90 9.76
N GLU A 286 -5.04 -5.54 9.53
CA GLU A 286 -4.00 -6.45 9.05
C GLU A 286 -3.79 -7.62 10.03
N ASP A 287 -3.94 -8.84 9.53
CA ASP A 287 -3.92 -10.09 10.30
C ASP A 287 -2.89 -11.11 9.80
N ASP A 288 -2.31 -10.93 8.60
CA ASP A 288 -1.30 -11.84 8.01
C ASP A 288 0.13 -11.32 8.23
N GLU A 289 0.33 -9.99 8.23
CA GLU A 289 1.61 -9.33 8.50
C GLU A 289 1.67 -8.66 9.88
N LEU A 290 1.61 -9.47 10.93
CA LEU A 290 1.64 -8.99 12.33
C LEU A 290 2.96 -8.29 12.72
N ASP A 291 4.02 -8.40 11.92
CA ASP A 291 5.28 -7.67 12.12
C ASP A 291 5.29 -6.28 11.47
N TYR A 292 4.22 -5.89 10.79
CA TYR A 292 4.03 -4.60 10.10
C TYR A 292 5.22 -4.22 9.21
N ALA A 293 5.78 -5.20 8.50
CA ALA A 293 6.92 -5.01 7.60
C ALA A 293 6.69 -3.87 6.57
N HIS A 294 5.44 -3.63 6.20
CA HIS A 294 5.02 -2.51 5.34
C HIS A 294 5.30 -1.11 5.94
N VAL A 295 5.29 -0.91 7.27
CA VAL A 295 5.66 0.39 7.88
C VAL A 295 7.12 0.70 7.55
N ARG A 296 7.99 -0.30 7.72
CA ARG A 296 9.41 -0.17 7.38
C ARG A 296 9.61 0.10 5.90
N LEU A 297 8.85 -0.57 5.03
CA LEU A 297 8.89 -0.29 3.61
C LEU A 297 8.53 1.16 3.32
N ALA A 298 7.44 1.69 3.89
CA ALA A 298 7.05 3.10 3.71
C ALA A 298 8.18 4.06 4.15
N SER A 299 8.76 3.83 5.33
CA SER A 299 9.84 4.65 5.88
C SER A 299 11.09 4.64 4.99
N GLU A 300 11.53 3.46 4.53
CA GLU A 300 12.68 3.33 3.63
C GLU A 300 12.39 3.93 2.24
N GLN A 301 11.17 3.73 1.73
CA GLN A 301 10.72 4.26 0.46
C GLN A 301 10.70 5.80 0.44
N MET A 302 10.34 6.45 1.54
CA MET A 302 10.43 7.91 1.69
C MET A 302 11.87 8.42 1.62
N LYS A 303 12.85 7.64 2.09
CA LYS A 303 14.28 8.04 2.07
C LYS A 303 14.90 7.95 0.69
N THR A 304 14.45 7.04 -0.18
CA THR A 304 15.10 6.77 -1.47
C THR A 304 14.34 7.27 -2.68
N ALA A 305 13.05 7.57 -2.54
CA ALA A 305 12.21 7.97 -3.67
C ALA A 305 12.71 9.24 -4.36
N LYS A 306 12.37 9.32 -5.65
CA LYS A 306 12.59 10.50 -6.51
C LYS A 306 11.33 10.96 -7.23
N HIS A 307 10.22 10.28 -6.97
CA HIS A 307 8.91 10.46 -7.59
C HIS A 307 7.82 10.45 -6.51
N PRO A 308 6.57 10.82 -6.84
CA PRO A 308 5.47 10.74 -5.88
C PRO A 308 5.30 9.34 -5.28
N ASN A 309 5.23 9.30 -3.95
CA ASN A 309 4.89 8.13 -3.15
C ASN A 309 3.53 8.34 -2.48
N TYR A 310 2.72 7.29 -2.47
CA TYR A 310 1.41 7.27 -1.81
C TYR A 310 1.34 6.09 -0.84
N VAL A 311 0.97 6.32 0.41
CA VAL A 311 0.58 5.25 1.34
C VAL A 311 -0.87 5.45 1.71
N VAL A 312 -1.71 4.48 1.38
CA VAL A 312 -3.15 4.50 1.64
C VAL A 312 -3.49 3.43 2.66
N HIS A 313 -3.96 3.86 3.81
CA HIS A 313 -4.42 3.00 4.89
C HIS A 313 -5.92 2.79 4.73
N VAL A 314 -6.36 1.56 4.53
CA VAL A 314 -7.79 1.27 4.37
C VAL A 314 -8.33 0.81 5.71
N TYR A 315 -8.96 1.73 6.45
CA TYR A 315 -9.47 1.39 7.77
C TYR A 315 -10.57 0.35 7.70
N GLY A 316 -10.54 -0.60 8.62
CA GLY A 316 -11.50 -1.70 8.64
C GLY A 316 -11.26 -2.79 7.59
N ALA A 317 -10.29 -2.65 6.69
CA ALA A 317 -9.99 -3.68 5.70
C ALA A 317 -9.26 -4.86 6.34
N ASN A 318 -9.57 -6.06 5.88
CA ASN A 318 -8.85 -7.30 6.22
C ASN A 318 -7.77 -7.57 5.16
N HIS A 319 -6.71 -8.32 5.49
CA HIS A 319 -5.66 -8.64 4.50
C HIS A 319 -6.23 -9.36 3.27
N GLU A 320 -7.19 -10.26 3.46
CA GLU A 320 -7.59 -11.21 2.44
C GLU A 320 -8.51 -10.59 1.37
N TYR A 321 -9.45 -9.75 1.80
CA TYR A 321 -10.63 -9.38 1.01
C TYR A 321 -10.38 -8.42 -0.16
N PHE A 322 -9.12 -8.03 -0.41
CA PHE A 322 -8.71 -7.40 -1.65
C PHE A 322 -8.81 -8.37 -2.84
N ASN A 323 -8.68 -9.67 -2.57
CA ASN A 323 -8.83 -10.76 -3.53
C ASN A 323 -10.20 -11.42 -3.35
N SER A 324 -11.05 -11.45 -4.39
CA SER A 324 -12.41 -12.01 -4.24
C SER A 324 -12.48 -13.52 -4.06
N GLU A 325 -11.37 -14.23 -4.32
CA GLU A 325 -11.26 -15.66 -4.08
C GLU A 325 -10.83 -15.97 -2.64
N TRP A 326 -10.23 -15.02 -1.92
CA TRP A 326 -9.83 -15.18 -0.51
C TRP A 326 -11.00 -14.86 0.40
N GLN A 327 -11.85 -15.85 0.62
CA GLN A 327 -13.14 -15.67 1.31
C GLN A 327 -13.05 -15.94 2.82
N ILE A 328 -11.96 -16.53 3.30
CA ILE A 328 -11.71 -16.75 4.72
C ILE A 328 -10.55 -15.84 5.14
N GLY A 329 -10.82 -14.93 6.07
CA GLY A 329 -9.80 -14.16 6.80
C GLY A 329 -10.01 -14.33 8.30
N ILE A 330 -9.04 -13.92 9.12
CA ILE A 330 -9.24 -13.89 10.57
C ILE A 330 -10.09 -12.63 10.84
N PRO A 331 -11.32 -12.76 11.37
CA PRO A 331 -12.20 -11.61 11.59
C PRO A 331 -11.80 -10.81 12.84
N SER A 332 -10.50 -10.58 13.04
CA SER A 332 -9.96 -9.71 14.06
C SER A 332 -9.72 -8.32 13.49
N CYS A 333 -10.18 -7.29 14.19
CA CYS A 333 -9.78 -5.92 13.91
C CYS A 333 -9.35 -5.24 15.21
N PHE A 334 -8.27 -4.47 15.14
CA PHE A 334 -7.72 -3.73 16.27
C PHE A 334 -7.91 -2.22 16.08
N GLY A 335 -8.05 -1.51 17.21
CA GLY A 335 -8.28 -0.07 17.24
C GLY A 335 -9.71 0.34 16.91
N ASP A 336 -9.99 1.64 17.00
CA ASP A 336 -11.30 2.26 16.75
C ASP A 336 -11.55 2.39 15.24
N GLN A 337 -11.67 1.24 14.59
CA GLN A 337 -11.94 1.07 13.17
C GLN A 337 -13.22 0.25 12.98
N ASP A 338 -14.02 0.65 12.00
CA ASP A 338 -15.24 -0.08 11.62
C ASP A 338 -14.86 -1.14 10.58
N PRO A 339 -15.00 -2.45 10.87
CA PRO A 339 -14.66 -3.48 9.90
C PRO A 339 -15.46 -3.35 8.60
N LEU A 340 -14.81 -3.59 7.47
CA LEU A 340 -15.44 -3.48 6.14
C LEU A 340 -16.15 -4.77 5.70
N TRP A 341 -16.32 -5.73 6.61
CA TRP A 341 -17.04 -6.98 6.38
C TRP A 341 -18.25 -7.10 7.30
N ASP A 342 -19.14 -8.05 7.02
CA ASP A 342 -20.33 -8.27 7.83
C ASP A 342 -19.96 -8.91 9.19
N VAL A 343 -19.77 -8.07 10.20
CA VAL A 343 -19.50 -8.49 11.58
C VAL A 343 -20.69 -9.18 12.25
N ASN A 344 -21.89 -9.06 11.69
CA ASN A 344 -23.11 -9.69 12.21
C ASN A 344 -23.44 -11.00 11.46
N ALA A 345 -22.59 -11.43 10.53
CA ALA A 345 -22.78 -12.66 9.80
C ALA A 345 -22.95 -13.85 10.76
N THR A 346 -23.94 -14.71 10.48
CA THR A 346 -24.09 -15.96 11.23
C THR A 346 -22.83 -16.78 11.12
N THR A 347 -22.49 -17.52 12.17
CA THR A 347 -21.33 -18.41 12.17
C THR A 347 -21.72 -19.85 11.84
N PHE A 348 -20.72 -20.67 11.48
CA PHE A 348 -20.87 -22.11 11.31
C PHE A 348 -19.60 -22.81 11.78
N LYS A 349 -19.70 -24.06 12.23
CA LYS A 349 -18.50 -24.89 12.39
C LYS A 349 -18.15 -25.54 11.07
N VAL A 350 -16.87 -25.58 10.76
CA VAL A 350 -16.38 -26.28 9.56
C VAL A 350 -16.81 -27.76 9.56
N SER A 351 -16.84 -28.41 10.73
CA SER A 351 -17.30 -29.79 10.89
C SER A 351 -18.79 -30.01 10.58
N ASP A 352 -19.61 -28.96 10.63
CA ASP A 352 -21.04 -29.05 10.31
C ASP A 352 -21.28 -29.21 8.79
N ILE A 353 -20.31 -28.79 7.96
CA ILE A 353 -20.45 -28.79 6.50
C ILE A 353 -19.44 -29.67 5.76
N LEU A 354 -18.37 -30.12 6.43
CA LEU A 354 -17.37 -31.01 5.85
C LEU A 354 -17.32 -32.36 6.59
N PRO A 355 -17.31 -33.51 5.87
CA PRO A 355 -17.20 -34.83 6.49
C PRO A 355 -15.87 -35.01 7.23
N TYR A 356 -15.91 -35.75 8.36
CA TYR A 356 -14.78 -35.94 9.29
C TYR A 356 -13.48 -36.44 8.63
N THR A 357 -13.58 -37.18 7.51
CA THR A 357 -12.43 -37.71 6.75
C THR A 357 -11.59 -36.63 6.04
N LEU A 358 -12.13 -35.42 5.88
CA LEU A 358 -11.41 -34.24 5.36
C LEU A 358 -10.98 -33.27 6.49
N ASN A 359 -11.31 -33.61 7.75
CA ASN A 359 -11.32 -32.69 8.88
C ASN A 359 -10.31 -33.06 9.98
N THR A 360 -9.06 -33.36 9.64
CA THR A 360 -8.12 -33.83 10.67
C THR A 360 -7.57 -32.73 11.60
N PHE A 361 -7.83 -31.43 11.34
CA PHE A 361 -7.22 -30.34 12.14
C PHE A 361 -8.04 -29.03 12.31
N LEU A 362 -9.28 -28.90 11.79
CA LEU A 362 -9.95 -27.60 11.67
C LEU A 362 -11.42 -27.56 12.12
N ASP A 363 -11.78 -27.99 13.35
CA ASP A 363 -13.11 -27.69 13.91
C ASP A 363 -13.17 -26.27 14.51
N PHE A 364 -13.01 -25.25 13.66
CA PHE A 364 -13.15 -23.84 14.02
C PHE A 364 -14.53 -23.31 13.64
N THR A 365 -14.99 -22.30 14.38
CA THR A 365 -16.22 -21.55 14.04
C THR A 365 -15.83 -20.36 13.17
N LEU A 366 -16.38 -20.31 11.95
CA LEU A 366 -16.12 -19.24 10.99
C LEU A 366 -17.39 -18.40 10.78
N PRO A 367 -17.27 -17.08 10.57
CA PRO A 367 -18.37 -16.27 10.11
C PRO A 367 -18.71 -16.59 8.65
N LYS A 368 -19.99 -16.55 8.28
CA LYS A 368 -20.43 -16.69 6.88
C LYS A 368 -20.23 -15.39 6.11
N VAL A 369 -18.97 -15.01 5.94
CA VAL A 369 -18.56 -13.79 5.21
C VAL A 369 -17.85 -14.21 3.93
N ASN A 370 -18.32 -13.70 2.79
CA ASN A 370 -17.75 -14.00 1.47
C ASN A 370 -16.96 -12.80 0.94
N GLY A 371 -15.95 -12.37 1.69
CA GLY A 371 -15.17 -11.18 1.38
C GLY A 371 -15.84 -9.86 1.73
N SER A 372 -15.33 -8.77 1.15
CA SER A 372 -15.85 -7.40 1.34
C SER A 372 -16.02 -6.68 -0.01
N GLU A 373 -17.24 -6.25 -0.31
CA GLU A 373 -17.52 -5.39 -1.46
C GLU A 373 -17.01 -3.97 -1.24
N ALA A 374 -17.16 -3.43 -0.03
CA ALA A 374 -16.64 -2.12 0.34
C ALA A 374 -15.12 -2.04 0.15
N GLN A 375 -14.40 -3.09 0.57
CA GLN A 375 -12.95 -3.19 0.39
C GLN A 375 -12.57 -3.25 -1.10
N ARG A 376 -13.25 -4.08 -1.91
CA ARG A 376 -12.99 -4.14 -3.36
C ARG A 376 -13.30 -2.82 -4.06
N ARG A 377 -14.35 -2.09 -3.63
CA ARG A 377 -14.70 -0.76 -4.15
C ARG A 377 -13.59 0.25 -3.88
N ILE A 378 -13.05 0.32 -2.66
CA ILE A 378 -11.93 1.21 -2.36
C ILE A 378 -10.63 0.77 -3.08
N THR A 379 -10.44 -0.53 -3.32
CA THR A 379 -9.34 -1.02 -4.17
C THR A 379 -9.44 -0.49 -5.60
N ILE A 380 -10.62 -0.51 -6.22
CA ILE A 380 -10.83 0.13 -7.53
C ILE A 380 -10.45 1.60 -7.46
N PHE A 381 -10.96 2.34 -6.47
CA PHE A 381 -10.68 3.77 -6.33
C PHE A 381 -9.18 4.08 -6.31
N VAL A 382 -8.41 3.37 -5.48
CA VAL A 382 -6.97 3.67 -5.33
C VAL A 382 -6.17 3.22 -6.55
N LEU A 383 -6.37 1.98 -7.03
CA LEU A 383 -5.62 1.48 -8.19
C LEU A 383 -5.95 2.31 -9.44
N ALA A 384 -7.22 2.66 -9.64
CA ALA A 384 -7.64 3.46 -10.78
C ALA A 384 -7.00 4.85 -10.74
N SER A 385 -7.06 5.52 -9.57
CA SER A 385 -6.42 6.83 -9.36
C SER A 385 -4.92 6.77 -9.66
N PHE A 386 -4.24 5.71 -9.23
CA PHE A 386 -2.79 5.56 -9.40
C PHE A 386 -2.38 5.15 -10.82
N PHE A 387 -2.87 4.02 -11.35
CA PHE A 387 -2.41 3.51 -12.65
C PHE A 387 -2.87 4.39 -13.82
N ARG A 388 -4.07 4.98 -13.75
CA ARG A 388 -4.51 5.93 -14.78
C ARG A 388 -3.75 7.27 -14.71
N ALA A 389 -3.10 7.58 -13.59
CA ALA A 389 -2.25 8.76 -13.47
C ALA A 389 -0.86 8.58 -14.09
N TYR A 390 -0.32 7.36 -14.12
CA TYR A 390 1.10 7.14 -14.43
C TYR A 390 1.39 6.11 -15.54
N VAL A 391 0.43 5.28 -15.92
CA VAL A 391 0.64 4.20 -16.89
C VAL A 391 -0.23 4.39 -18.12
N GLY A 392 0.43 4.48 -19.28
CA GLY A 392 -0.22 4.61 -20.58
C GLY A 392 0.01 5.99 -21.22
N ILE A 393 -0.10 6.04 -22.54
CA ILE A 393 0.09 7.28 -23.31
C ILE A 393 -0.94 8.37 -22.99
N ASN A 394 -2.11 7.96 -22.49
CA ASN A 394 -3.20 8.84 -22.06
C ASN A 394 -3.24 8.98 -20.52
N ALA A 395 -2.15 8.66 -19.82
CA ALA A 395 -2.09 8.82 -18.38
C ALA A 395 -2.36 10.30 -18.00
N ASP A 396 -3.18 10.51 -16.98
CA ASP A 396 -3.58 11.81 -16.48
C ASP A 396 -3.09 12.00 -15.04
N PRO A 397 -1.91 12.65 -14.83
CA PRO A 397 -1.34 12.83 -13.51
C PRO A 397 -2.26 13.51 -12.50
N SER A 398 -3.31 14.23 -12.94
CA SER A 398 -4.28 14.84 -12.04
C SER A 398 -5.06 13.79 -11.22
N LEU A 399 -5.26 12.58 -11.75
CA LEU A 399 -5.92 11.49 -11.03
C LEU A 399 -5.13 11.04 -9.79
N GLY A 400 -3.80 11.19 -9.80
CA GLY A 400 -2.95 10.90 -8.63
C GLY A 400 -3.23 11.83 -7.45
N THR A 401 -3.81 13.01 -7.70
CA THR A 401 -4.21 13.95 -6.63
C THR A 401 -5.40 13.44 -5.82
N LEU A 402 -6.14 12.42 -6.27
CA LEU A 402 -7.19 11.79 -5.47
C LEU A 402 -6.62 11.03 -4.25
N LEU A 403 -5.37 10.58 -4.35
CA LEU A 403 -4.62 9.93 -3.28
C LEU A 403 -3.90 10.92 -2.37
N ASP A 404 -3.95 12.19 -2.71
CA ASP A 404 -3.43 13.30 -1.91
C ASP A 404 -4.29 13.50 -0.65
N PRO A 405 -3.68 13.65 0.55
CA PRO A 405 -4.42 13.93 1.77
C PRO A 405 -5.30 15.19 1.73
N SER A 406 -4.99 16.17 0.87
CA SER A 406 -5.78 17.41 0.75
C SER A 406 -7.11 17.24 0.02
N THR A 407 -7.27 16.17 -0.77
CA THR A 407 -8.48 15.97 -1.56
C THR A 407 -9.60 15.41 -0.68
N PRO A 408 -10.74 16.10 -0.54
CA PRO A 408 -11.89 15.55 0.17
C PRO A 408 -12.46 14.34 -0.57
N LEU A 409 -12.79 13.28 0.15
CA LEU A 409 -13.39 12.07 -0.42
C LEU A 409 -14.91 12.09 -0.28
N SER A 410 -15.60 11.37 -1.17
CA SER A 410 -17.06 11.17 -1.06
C SER A 410 -17.39 10.39 0.22
N GLY A 411 -18.54 10.69 0.83
CA GLY A 411 -19.00 10.03 2.06
C GLY A 411 -19.31 8.53 1.89
N ASP A 412 -19.50 8.08 0.63
CA ASP A 412 -19.81 6.68 0.31
C ASP A 412 -18.56 5.78 0.24
N LEU A 413 -17.36 6.36 0.29
CA LEU A 413 -16.11 5.59 0.35
C LEU A 413 -15.80 5.17 1.79
N PRO A 414 -15.24 3.96 1.98
CA PRO A 414 -14.60 3.59 3.23
C PRO A 414 -13.61 4.66 3.69
N GLU A 415 -13.47 4.78 4.99
CA GLU A 415 -12.53 5.73 5.57
C GLU A 415 -11.09 5.27 5.30
N ILE A 416 -10.26 6.20 4.83
CA ILE A 416 -8.85 5.92 4.56
C ILE A 416 -7.93 6.95 5.21
N GLY A 417 -6.80 6.48 5.71
CA GLY A 417 -5.64 7.30 6.02
C GLY A 417 -4.79 7.47 4.77
N ARG A 418 -4.13 8.62 4.61
CA ARG A 418 -3.26 8.90 3.47
C ARG A 418 -1.96 9.50 3.96
N GLN A 419 -0.84 8.97 3.46
CA GLN A 419 0.44 9.64 3.48
C GLN A 419 0.88 9.92 2.05
N TYR A 420 1.47 11.09 1.86
CA TYR A 420 1.99 11.51 0.58
C TYR A 420 3.38 12.10 0.77
N PHE A 421 4.30 11.71 -0.10
CA PHE A 421 5.63 12.27 -0.12
C PHE A 421 6.07 12.48 -1.56
N ASN A 422 6.53 13.68 -1.88
CA ASN A 422 7.17 13.97 -3.17
C ASN A 422 8.48 14.73 -2.93
N PRO A 423 9.64 14.06 -3.06
CA PRO A 423 10.94 14.63 -2.71
C PRO A 423 11.34 15.82 -3.59
N VAL A 424 10.77 15.95 -4.79
CA VAL A 424 11.02 17.10 -5.67
C VAL A 424 10.28 18.36 -5.19
N GLN A 425 9.22 18.18 -4.40
CA GLN A 425 8.32 19.23 -3.95
C GLN A 425 8.36 19.45 -2.44
N SER A 426 8.92 18.53 -1.66
CA SER A 426 8.86 18.54 -0.21
C SER A 426 10.16 19.04 0.43
N ILE A 427 10.06 19.91 1.43
CA ILE A 427 11.16 20.41 2.26
C ILE A 427 10.86 20.15 3.74
N LEU A 428 11.86 19.75 4.52
CA LEU A 428 11.70 19.51 5.96
C LEU A 428 11.59 20.85 6.70
N LEU A 429 10.48 21.08 7.41
CA LEU A 429 10.24 22.29 8.21
C LEU A 429 10.51 22.07 9.70
N PHE A 430 10.31 20.84 10.17
CA PHE A 430 10.55 20.40 11.54
C PHE A 430 10.91 18.92 11.51
N ASN A 431 12.03 18.57 12.14
CA ASN A 431 12.40 17.20 12.43
C ASN A 431 11.72 16.76 13.73
N GLY A 432 11.13 15.57 13.76
CA GLY A 432 10.53 14.97 14.95
C GLY A 432 11.44 14.83 16.18
N SER A 433 12.72 15.25 16.12
CA SER A 433 13.63 15.38 17.26
C SER A 433 13.89 16.81 17.75
N ASP A 434 13.31 17.84 17.11
CA ASP A 434 13.58 19.25 17.42
C ASP A 434 12.79 19.77 18.64
N ASN A 435 13.19 20.93 19.17
CA ASN A 435 12.55 21.52 20.35
C ASN A 435 11.11 21.99 20.08
N ILE A 436 10.20 21.62 20.99
CA ILE A 436 8.79 22.08 21.01
C ILE A 436 8.54 22.88 22.28
N PHE A 437 7.79 23.97 22.18
CA PHE A 437 7.32 24.75 23.32
C PHE A 437 5.90 24.33 23.69
N GLY A 438 5.59 24.20 24.97
CA GLY A 438 4.26 23.75 25.40
C GLY A 438 3.78 24.46 26.66
N THR A 439 2.49 24.30 26.93
CA THR A 439 1.89 24.69 28.21
C THR A 439 2.64 23.99 29.36
N PRO A 440 2.99 24.67 30.46
CA PRO A 440 3.66 24.02 31.58
C PRO A 440 2.86 22.82 32.10
N GLY A 441 3.50 21.64 32.16
CA GLY A 441 2.87 20.39 32.62
C GLY A 441 2.44 19.43 31.52
N ILE A 442 2.49 19.82 30.24
CA ILE A 442 2.36 18.86 29.13
C ILE A 442 3.58 17.93 29.13
N GLU A 443 3.33 16.62 29.06
CA GLU A 443 4.39 15.63 28.89
C GLU A 443 4.79 15.56 27.41
N MET A 444 6.07 15.83 27.13
CA MET A 444 6.66 15.75 25.80
C MET A 444 7.98 15.00 25.91
N MET A 445 8.15 13.96 25.11
CA MET A 445 9.42 13.23 25.03
C MET A 445 9.59 12.58 23.65
N PRO A 446 10.83 12.34 23.21
CA PRO A 446 11.09 11.56 22.01
C PRO A 446 10.36 10.22 22.05
N LEU A 447 9.81 9.78 20.92
CA LEU A 447 9.03 8.56 20.80
C LEU A 447 9.80 7.33 21.30
N GLN A 448 11.11 7.31 21.07
CA GLN A 448 12.00 6.27 21.56
C GLN A 448 12.10 6.23 23.08
N GLU A 449 12.29 7.37 23.74
CA GLU A 449 12.33 7.46 25.21
C GLU A 449 10.97 7.08 25.82
N TYR A 450 9.89 7.50 25.17
CA TYR A 450 8.54 7.08 25.52
C TYR A 450 8.37 5.55 25.40
N ALA A 451 8.86 4.94 24.31
CA ALA A 451 8.80 3.51 24.12
C ALA A 451 9.60 2.74 25.19
N GLN A 452 10.81 3.21 25.52
CA GLN A 452 11.65 2.64 26.58
C GLN A 452 11.01 2.74 27.97
N SER A 453 10.37 3.87 28.28
CA SER A 453 9.74 4.07 29.59
C SER A 453 8.41 3.35 29.75
N THR A 454 7.70 3.07 28.65
CA THR A 454 6.36 2.48 28.69
C THR A 454 6.35 0.96 28.49
N PHE A 455 7.24 0.43 27.66
CA PHE A 455 7.19 -0.98 27.24
C PHE A 455 8.40 -1.76 27.75
N ASP A 456 8.21 -2.52 28.83
CA ASP A 456 9.27 -3.34 29.45
C ASP A 456 9.96 -4.29 28.46
N ALA A 457 9.21 -4.91 27.54
CA ALA A 457 9.80 -5.79 26.53
C ALA A 457 10.68 -5.02 25.55
N PHE A 458 10.27 -3.80 25.18
CA PHE A 458 11.08 -2.89 24.37
C PHE A 458 12.35 -2.50 25.13
N ALA A 459 12.23 -2.04 26.37
CA ALA A 459 13.36 -1.61 27.20
C ALA A 459 14.41 -2.70 27.41
N LYS A 460 13.98 -3.96 27.61
CA LYS A 460 14.88 -5.11 27.80
C LYS A 460 15.59 -5.53 26.52
N ALA A 461 14.97 -5.33 25.38
CA ALA A 461 15.51 -5.73 24.09
C ALA A 461 16.30 -4.60 23.41
N TYR A 462 16.06 -3.34 23.81
CA TYR A 462 16.77 -2.17 23.30
C TYR A 462 18.16 -2.05 23.94
N ASP A 463 19.22 -2.23 23.14
CA ASP A 463 20.61 -1.99 23.55
C ASP A 463 21.07 -0.61 23.03
N ALA A 464 21.35 0.31 23.95
CA ALA A 464 21.78 1.68 23.64
C ALA A 464 23.14 1.78 22.89
N SER A 465 23.86 0.66 22.74
CA SER A 465 25.18 0.60 22.08
C SER A 465 25.17 0.14 20.62
N LEU A 466 24.02 -0.26 20.06
CA LEU A 466 23.93 -0.82 18.71
C LEU A 466 23.92 0.26 17.62
N VAL A 467 25.12 0.62 17.15
CA VAL A 467 25.32 1.10 15.78
C VAL A 467 25.83 -0.08 14.94
N ARG A 468 24.98 -0.67 14.09
CA ARG A 468 25.29 -1.13 12.69
C ARG A 468 24.29 -2.14 12.06
N PRO A 469 24.10 -2.11 10.72
CA PRO A 469 23.83 -3.30 9.88
C PRO A 469 25.16 -3.92 9.35
N PRO A 470 25.21 -5.10 8.67
CA PRO A 470 24.28 -6.24 8.55
C PRO A 470 24.92 -7.62 8.90
N GLN A 471 24.13 -8.70 9.08
CA GLN A 471 24.21 -10.01 8.37
C GLN A 471 23.57 -11.23 9.09
N PHE A 472 22.93 -12.04 8.24
CA PHE A 472 22.24 -13.34 8.32
C PHE A 472 22.75 -14.39 9.30
N THR A 473 21.80 -15.11 9.91
CA THR A 473 21.89 -16.57 10.06
C THR A 473 20.51 -17.23 9.91
N PHE A 474 20.45 -18.26 9.05
CA PHE A 474 19.31 -19.15 8.80
C PHE A 474 19.03 -20.06 10.02
N MET A 475 17.75 -20.35 10.31
CA MET A 475 17.35 -21.65 10.89
C MET A 475 16.00 -22.13 10.35
N PRO A 476 15.84 -23.45 10.09
CA PRO A 476 14.58 -24.08 9.74
C PRO A 476 13.84 -24.61 11.01
N SER A 477 12.50 -24.62 10.96
CA SER A 477 11.54 -25.22 11.92
C SER A 477 11.00 -24.28 13.03
N PRO A 478 9.74 -24.46 13.48
CA PRO A 478 8.96 -23.42 14.16
C PRO A 478 9.49 -23.12 15.57
N PRO A 479 9.39 -21.87 16.06
CA PRO A 479 10.00 -21.50 17.32
C PRO A 479 9.28 -22.15 18.50
N GLN A 480 9.98 -23.01 19.23
CA GLN A 480 9.68 -23.25 20.64
C GLN A 480 10.16 -22.05 21.48
N LYS A 481 9.32 -21.72 22.47
CA LYS A 481 9.45 -20.70 23.52
C LYS A 481 10.85 -20.10 23.74
N GLY A 482 10.92 -18.79 23.54
CA GLY A 482 11.81 -17.90 24.29
C GLY A 482 13.06 -17.46 23.54
N ASN A 483 12.89 -16.71 22.44
CA ASN A 483 13.85 -15.69 22.01
C ASN A 483 13.15 -14.71 21.08
N LEU A 484 13.11 -13.45 21.51
CA LEU A 484 12.64 -12.31 20.73
C LEU A 484 13.62 -12.05 19.58
N SER A 485 13.14 -11.99 18.34
CA SER A 485 13.92 -11.42 17.24
C SER A 485 13.95 -9.90 17.40
N LEU A 486 15.13 -9.29 17.48
CA LEU A 486 15.33 -7.85 17.74
C LEU A 486 15.06 -6.94 16.52
N ASP A 487 14.76 -7.50 15.35
CA ASP A 487 14.67 -6.73 14.09
C ASP A 487 13.61 -5.61 14.12
N CYS A 488 12.61 -5.70 15.00
CA CYS A 488 11.52 -4.73 15.13
C CYS A 488 11.92 -3.42 15.88
N LEU A 489 13.06 -3.37 16.58
CA LEU A 489 13.44 -2.27 17.51
C LEU A 489 14.27 -1.14 16.87
N ASP A 490 14.98 -1.42 15.78
CA ASP A 490 15.80 -0.45 15.03
C ASP A 490 14.96 0.55 14.21
N GLN A 491 13.64 0.58 14.44
CA GLN A 491 12.64 1.09 13.49
C GLN A 491 11.75 2.19 14.07
N ILE A 492 12.16 2.82 15.17
CA ILE A 492 11.43 3.99 15.71
C ILE A 492 11.77 5.21 14.85
N GLU A 493 10.75 5.73 14.16
CA GLU A 493 10.88 6.99 13.43
C GLU A 493 11.17 8.16 14.38
N ASN A 494 11.87 9.18 13.88
CA ASN A 494 12.05 10.42 14.63
C ASN A 494 10.68 11.08 14.81
N ALA A 495 10.19 11.05 16.04
CA ALA A 495 8.90 11.58 16.40
C ALA A 495 8.88 11.94 17.89
N ILE A 496 7.92 12.77 18.28
CA ILE A 496 7.69 13.15 19.67
C ILE A 496 6.31 12.64 20.10
N HIS A 497 6.28 12.01 21.26
CA HIS A 497 5.05 11.74 21.99
C HIS A 497 4.66 13.01 22.78
N VAL A 498 3.43 13.49 22.56
CA VAL A 498 2.85 14.63 23.27
C VAL A 498 1.56 14.19 23.97
N ASP A 499 1.53 14.27 25.30
CA ASP A 499 0.35 13.98 26.10
C ASP A 499 -0.29 15.26 26.65
N PHE A 500 -1.49 15.59 26.15
CA PHE A 500 -2.29 16.74 26.60
C PHE A 500 -3.18 16.39 27.81
N GLY A 501 -3.07 15.17 28.35
CA GLY A 501 -3.84 14.70 29.50
C GLY A 501 -5.34 14.81 29.27
N ASN A 502 -6.07 15.43 30.19
CA ASN A 502 -7.51 15.72 30.08
C ASN A 502 -7.80 17.19 29.75
N SER A 503 -6.79 17.97 29.36
CA SER A 503 -6.95 19.41 29.16
C SER A 503 -7.64 19.74 27.84
N THR A 504 -8.47 20.78 27.87
CA THR A 504 -9.13 21.35 26.68
C THR A 504 -8.49 22.66 26.22
N LYS A 505 -7.42 23.08 26.92
CA LYS A 505 -6.75 24.37 26.74
C LYS A 505 -5.26 24.24 26.46
N ASP A 506 -4.71 23.03 26.60
CA ASP A 506 -3.29 22.80 26.42
C ASP A 506 -2.90 22.99 24.96
N GLU A 507 -1.82 23.73 24.76
CA GLU A 507 -1.25 24.02 23.46
C GLU A 507 0.25 23.76 23.43
N ILE A 508 0.72 23.34 22.25
CA ILE A 508 2.12 23.29 21.88
C ILE A 508 2.38 24.19 20.67
N LEU A 509 3.56 24.80 20.62
CA LEU A 509 4.06 25.64 19.57
C LEU A 509 5.37 25.08 19.02
N ILE A 510 5.38 24.86 17.72
CA ILE A 510 6.54 24.42 16.95
C ILE A 510 6.99 25.58 16.09
N LEU A 511 8.26 25.94 16.20
CA LEU A 511 8.86 26.99 15.38
C LEU A 511 9.62 26.35 14.23
N PHE A 512 9.46 26.88 13.03
CA PHE A 512 10.20 26.45 11.85
C PHE A 512 11.51 27.22 11.70
N ASP A 513 12.50 26.61 11.06
CA ASP A 513 13.67 27.35 10.62
C ASP A 513 13.28 28.39 9.56
N LYS A 514 13.67 29.65 9.79
CA LYS A 514 13.33 30.80 8.93
C LYS A 514 13.87 30.67 7.50
N THR A 515 14.84 29.79 7.26
CA THR A 515 15.51 29.61 5.96
C THR A 515 14.66 28.90 4.91
N HIS A 516 13.60 28.17 5.30
CA HIS A 516 12.86 27.24 4.41
C HIS A 516 11.35 27.56 4.27
N THR A 517 10.90 28.77 4.63
CA THR A 517 9.45 29.05 4.83
C THR A 517 8.81 29.95 3.77
N LEU A 518 9.56 30.35 2.76
CA LEU A 518 9.08 31.17 1.64
C LEU A 518 8.46 30.28 0.55
N ASN A 519 7.33 30.72 -0.02
CA ASN A 519 6.64 30.07 -1.15
C ASN A 519 6.12 28.64 -0.87
N LEU A 520 5.75 28.36 0.37
CA LEU A 520 5.04 27.13 0.73
C LEU A 520 3.65 27.12 0.09
N MET A 521 3.29 25.99 -0.52
CA MET A 521 1.96 25.71 -1.06
C MET A 521 1.10 24.98 -0.02
N THR A 522 1.68 23.98 0.65
CA THR A 522 1.04 23.25 1.74
C THR A 522 2.01 22.96 2.87
N ILE A 523 1.48 22.66 4.04
CA ILE A 523 2.21 22.08 5.16
C ILE A 523 1.59 20.74 5.51
N ASP A 524 2.42 19.71 5.54
CA ASP A 524 2.07 18.32 5.76
C ASP A 524 2.56 17.90 7.14
N ILE A 525 1.64 17.46 7.98
CA ILE A 525 1.90 17.14 9.38
C ILE A 525 1.61 15.66 9.57
N HIS A 526 2.62 14.87 9.93
CA HIS A 526 2.46 13.46 10.19
C HIS A 526 2.00 13.25 11.64
N LEU A 527 0.78 12.73 11.82
CA LEU A 527 0.15 12.55 13.12
C LEU A 527 -0.38 11.13 13.29
N ALA A 528 -0.26 10.60 14.50
CA ALA A 528 -0.96 9.41 14.92
C ALA A 528 -1.50 9.60 16.34
N ARG A 529 -2.70 9.10 16.63
CA ARG A 529 -3.24 9.12 18.00
C ARG A 529 -2.75 7.91 18.78
N ARG A 530 -2.47 8.09 20.09
CA ARG A 530 -1.87 7.06 20.95
C ARG A 530 -2.78 6.50 22.07
N SER A 531 -3.98 7.05 22.31
CA SER A 531 -4.86 6.54 23.37
C SER A 531 -5.19 5.05 23.20
N SER A 532 -4.94 4.23 24.22
CA SER A 532 -5.16 2.78 24.19
C SER A 532 -6.60 2.42 23.79
N CYS A 533 -6.72 1.53 22.81
CA CYS A 533 -7.99 1.00 22.32
C CYS A 533 -7.80 -0.48 21.99
N TRP A 534 -8.52 -1.35 22.71
CA TRP A 534 -8.34 -2.80 22.66
C TRP A 534 -9.59 -3.49 22.21
N PHE A 535 -9.40 -4.46 21.31
CA PHE A 535 -10.42 -5.39 20.87
C PHE A 535 -9.79 -6.78 20.84
N THR A 536 -10.45 -7.76 21.44
CA THR A 536 -10.15 -9.18 21.21
C THR A 536 -11.48 -9.87 20.90
N SER A 537 -11.42 -11.06 20.30
CA SER A 537 -12.62 -11.89 20.08
C SER A 537 -13.33 -12.28 21.39
N THR A 538 -12.66 -12.08 22.54
CA THR A 538 -13.10 -12.50 23.87
C THR A 538 -13.37 -11.32 24.83
N HIS A 539 -12.99 -10.09 24.49
CA HIS A 539 -13.17 -8.91 25.34
C HIS A 539 -13.85 -7.74 24.60
N PRO A 540 -14.88 -7.11 25.19
CA PRO A 540 -15.51 -5.94 24.62
C PRO A 540 -14.52 -4.77 24.51
N SER A 541 -14.77 -3.89 23.54
CA SER A 541 -13.95 -2.71 23.25
C SER A 541 -13.63 -1.92 24.53
N THR A 542 -12.37 -1.87 24.93
CA THR A 542 -11.91 -0.94 25.98
C THR A 542 -11.11 0.15 25.31
N CYS A 543 -11.77 1.25 24.97
CA CYS A 543 -11.14 2.44 24.43
C CYS A 543 -11.34 3.57 25.43
N ALA A 544 -10.28 4.32 25.70
CA ALA A 544 -10.39 5.50 26.56
C ALA A 544 -11.30 6.55 25.88
N GLU A 545 -12.32 7.02 26.58
CA GLU A 545 -13.18 8.11 26.11
C GLU A 545 -12.48 9.46 26.31
N PRO A 546 -12.63 10.44 25.39
CA PRO A 546 -13.44 10.35 24.16
C PRO A 546 -12.77 9.52 23.05
N ARG A 547 -13.56 8.74 22.30
CA ARG A 547 -13.09 7.94 21.14
C ARG A 547 -12.46 8.72 20.00
N GLU A 548 -12.52 10.04 20.01
CA GLU A 548 -11.88 10.93 19.04
C GLU A 548 -11.11 12.02 19.76
N MET A 549 -9.88 12.31 19.33
CA MET A 549 -9.11 13.46 19.78
C MET A 549 -9.30 14.62 18.80
N LYS A 550 -9.74 15.78 19.30
CA LYS A 550 -9.96 16.99 18.51
C LYS A 550 -8.81 17.96 18.69
N ILE A 551 -8.15 18.31 17.59
CA ILE A 551 -7.00 19.20 17.58
C ILE A 551 -7.31 20.38 16.67
N VAL A 552 -7.10 21.59 17.18
CA VAL A 552 -7.09 22.81 16.36
C VAL A 552 -5.65 23.13 16.01
N ILE A 553 -5.36 23.26 14.73
CA ILE A 553 -4.04 23.62 14.21
C ILE A 553 -4.11 25.05 13.67
N GLN A 554 -3.17 25.89 14.10
CA GLN A 554 -3.02 27.28 13.64
C GLN A 554 -1.63 27.49 13.06
N LEU A 555 -1.52 28.22 11.95
CA LEU A 555 -0.23 28.57 11.35
C LEU A 555 0.27 29.90 11.95
N LEU A 556 1.56 29.97 12.30
CA LEU A 556 2.19 31.18 12.83
C LEU A 556 2.88 31.97 11.71
N THR A 557 2.66 33.27 11.66
CA THR A 557 3.36 34.22 10.78
C THR A 557 4.01 35.35 11.59
N SER A 558 4.75 36.22 10.92
CA SER A 558 5.24 37.49 11.50
C SER A 558 4.13 38.40 12.04
N ASN A 559 2.90 38.26 11.51
CA ASN A 559 1.73 39.05 11.90
C ASN A 559 0.85 38.35 12.95
N GLY A 560 1.27 37.19 13.46
CA GLY A 560 0.53 36.36 14.41
C GLY A 560 -0.06 35.10 13.78
N PHE A 561 -1.01 34.46 14.48
CA PHE A 561 -1.63 33.22 14.06
C PHE A 561 -2.69 33.45 12.97
N ILE A 562 -2.63 32.64 11.92
CA ILE A 562 -3.59 32.60 10.81
C ILE A 562 -4.11 31.17 10.65
N THR A 563 -5.17 30.99 9.85
CA THR A 563 -5.72 29.69 9.41
C THR A 563 -5.92 28.66 10.53
N ALA A 564 -7.14 28.49 11.02
CA ALA A 564 -7.46 27.44 11.98
C ALA A 564 -8.09 26.23 11.27
N THR A 565 -7.42 25.08 11.31
CA THR A 565 -7.98 23.80 10.85
C THR A 565 -8.29 22.94 12.07
N THR A 566 -9.49 22.38 12.14
CA THR A 566 -9.84 21.40 13.18
C THR A 566 -9.80 20.01 12.57
N ILE A 567 -9.03 19.12 13.19
CA ILE A 567 -8.96 17.70 12.82
C ILE A 567 -9.53 16.84 13.95
N SER A 568 -10.04 15.67 13.57
CA SER A 568 -10.46 14.63 14.50
C SER A 568 -9.63 13.37 14.25
N LEU A 569 -8.90 12.91 15.26
CA LEU A 569 -8.04 11.73 15.18
C LEU A 569 -8.67 10.59 15.99
N LYS A 570 -9.03 9.49 15.31
CA LYS A 570 -9.40 8.25 15.99
C LYS A 570 -8.15 7.46 16.36
N SER A 571 -8.28 6.58 17.36
CA SER A 571 -7.20 5.65 17.71
C SER A 571 -7.26 4.45 16.77
N ARG A 572 -6.75 4.60 15.55
CA ARG A 572 -6.88 3.60 14.48
C ARG A 572 -6.02 2.37 14.72
N TYR A 573 -4.81 2.56 15.19
CA TYR A 573 -3.86 1.47 15.41
C TYR A 573 -3.57 1.32 16.89
N ASN A 574 -3.41 0.08 17.34
CA ASN A 574 -2.85 -0.18 18.65
C ASN A 574 -1.34 -0.30 18.50
N MET A 575 -0.60 0.68 19.01
CA MET A 575 0.87 0.69 18.96
C MET A 575 1.54 -0.28 19.93
N GLN A 576 0.77 -1.06 20.69
CA GLN A 576 1.29 -1.90 21.78
C GLN A 576 1.52 -3.35 21.37
N PHE A 577 1.46 -3.66 20.07
CA PHE A 577 1.51 -5.05 19.62
C PHE A 577 2.87 -5.51 19.07
N VAL A 578 3.19 -6.74 19.53
CA VAL A 578 4.02 -7.80 18.94
C VAL A 578 5.46 -7.95 19.46
N LEU A 579 5.68 -9.01 20.25
CA LEU A 579 6.92 -9.80 20.16
C LEU A 579 6.95 -10.36 18.73
N CYS A 580 7.99 -10.11 17.91
CA CYS A 580 8.01 -10.64 16.54
C CYS A 580 7.69 -12.17 16.58
N ASN A 581 6.58 -12.60 15.95
CA ASN A 581 5.96 -13.96 15.96
C ASN A 581 4.96 -14.36 17.07
N ALA A 582 4.28 -13.45 17.77
CA ALA A 582 3.27 -13.85 18.76
C ALA A 582 1.86 -14.07 18.17
N MET A 583 1.21 -15.18 18.55
CA MET A 583 -0.23 -15.39 18.35
C MET A 583 -1.06 -14.62 19.39
N MET A 584 -2.31 -14.29 19.05
CA MET A 584 -3.23 -13.45 19.84
C MET A 584 -3.47 -13.97 21.29
N ASP A 585 -3.74 -13.03 22.21
CA ASP A 585 -3.75 -13.10 23.70
C ASP A 585 -2.36 -13.10 24.37
N ILE A 586 -1.68 -11.96 24.28
CA ILE A 586 -0.38 -11.70 24.91
C ILE A 586 -0.60 -10.93 26.23
N PRO A 587 -0.07 -11.39 27.37
CA PRO A 587 -0.18 -10.62 28.60
C PRO A 587 0.68 -9.35 28.54
N SER A 588 0.26 -8.28 29.22
CA SER A 588 0.77 -6.90 29.06
C SER A 588 2.29 -6.78 29.18
N GLU A 589 2.92 -7.62 30.00
CA GLU A 589 4.36 -7.67 30.23
C GLU A 589 5.18 -8.20 29.05
N LYS A 590 4.52 -8.71 28.00
CA LYS A 590 5.16 -9.13 26.75
C LYS A 590 4.75 -8.25 25.55
N LEU A 591 4.02 -7.17 25.79
CA LEU A 591 3.74 -6.17 24.76
C LEU A 591 5.02 -5.42 24.41
N ALA A 592 5.22 -5.15 23.13
CA ALA A 592 6.32 -4.35 22.61
C ALA A 592 5.75 -3.15 21.85
N PHE A 593 6.62 -2.16 21.60
CA PHE A 593 6.27 -0.99 20.80
C PHE A 593 6.26 -1.33 19.31
N LEU A 594 5.19 -0.95 18.61
CA LEU A 594 5.07 -1.06 17.16
C LEU A 594 5.48 0.26 16.47
N PRO A 595 6.18 0.23 15.33
CA PRO A 595 6.35 1.39 14.46
C PRO A 595 5.02 2.10 14.16
N VAL A 596 5.06 3.42 14.05
CA VAL A 596 3.85 4.25 13.98
C VAL A 596 3.40 4.39 12.54
N MET A 597 2.14 4.06 12.29
CA MET A 597 1.48 4.39 11.03
C MET A 597 0.88 5.79 11.12
N PHE A 598 1.51 6.73 10.43
CA PHE A 598 1.07 8.12 10.41
C PHE A 598 -0.10 8.37 9.45
N GLU A 599 -0.91 9.36 9.77
CA GLU A 599 -1.78 10.05 8.81
C GLU A 599 -1.17 11.42 8.49
N THR A 600 -1.20 11.84 7.22
CA THR A 600 -0.75 13.18 6.85
C THR A 600 -1.92 14.15 6.90
N VAL A 601 -1.85 15.14 7.77
CA VAL A 601 -2.74 16.30 7.76
C VAL A 601 -2.10 17.39 6.90
N ARG A 602 -2.72 17.66 5.75
CA ARG A 602 -2.25 18.66 4.80
C ARG A 602 -3.03 19.97 4.93
N ILE A 603 -2.33 21.06 5.23
CA ILE A 603 -2.89 22.41 5.39
C ILE A 603 -2.44 23.28 4.22
N PRO A 604 -3.36 23.84 3.41
CA PRO A 604 -2.99 24.76 2.35
C PRO A 604 -2.48 26.09 2.93
N VAL A 605 -1.44 26.65 2.31
CA VAL A 605 -0.89 27.96 2.63
C VAL A 605 -1.39 28.94 1.58
N THR A 606 -2.21 29.90 2.00
CA THR A 606 -2.95 30.81 1.10
C THR A 606 -2.36 32.22 1.03
N ASN A 607 -1.26 32.49 1.74
CA ASN A 607 -0.72 33.84 1.91
C ASN A 607 0.77 33.89 1.52
N ASP A 608 1.19 34.98 0.90
CA ASP A 608 2.59 35.28 0.56
C ASP A 608 3.48 35.58 1.79
N ILE A 609 2.95 35.38 3.01
CA ILE A 609 3.65 35.67 4.26
C ILE A 609 4.35 34.38 4.73
N PRO A 610 5.64 34.43 5.09
CA PRO A 610 6.37 33.27 5.59
C PRO A 610 5.68 32.64 6.81
N ILE A 611 5.49 31.32 6.77
CA ILE A 611 4.98 30.57 7.91
C ILE A 611 6.17 30.22 8.81
N THR A 612 6.22 30.77 10.02
CA THR A 612 7.36 30.60 10.93
C THR A 612 7.13 29.54 12.01
N GLY A 613 5.99 28.86 11.99
CA GLY A 613 5.68 27.80 12.95
C GLY A 613 4.22 27.35 12.90
N ILE A 614 3.88 26.39 13.76
CA ILE A 614 2.54 25.85 13.92
C ILE A 614 2.21 25.71 15.40
N LYS A 615 0.97 26.04 15.75
CA LYS A 615 0.40 25.81 17.07
C LYS A 615 -0.67 24.74 17.02
N PHE A 616 -0.57 23.76 17.91
CA PHE A 616 -1.57 22.72 18.12
C PHE A 616 -2.28 23.00 19.42
N LEU A 617 -3.60 22.94 19.43
CA LEU A 617 -4.42 23.07 20.62
C LEU A 617 -5.32 21.86 20.75
N SER A 618 -5.15 21.08 21.83
CA SER A 618 -6.09 20.01 22.15
C SER A 618 -7.40 20.58 22.67
N ARG A 619 -8.53 19.99 22.27
CA ARG A 619 -9.88 20.42 22.69
C ARG A 619 -10.55 19.46 23.65
N ASN A 620 -10.01 18.26 23.82
CA ASN A 620 -10.59 17.22 24.65
C ASN A 620 -9.54 16.27 25.24
N GLY A 621 -8.31 16.75 25.44
CA GLY A 621 -7.20 15.95 25.97
C GLY A 621 -6.68 14.92 24.98
N GLY A 622 -6.03 13.88 25.48
CA GLY A 622 -5.48 12.78 24.72
C GLY A 622 -4.00 12.95 24.38
N SER A 623 -3.47 11.94 23.71
CA SER A 623 -2.06 11.87 23.33
C SER A 623 -1.91 11.61 21.83
N VAL A 624 -0.92 12.27 21.24
CA VAL A 624 -0.50 12.11 19.85
C VAL A 624 0.98 11.80 19.75
N ILE A 625 1.32 11.23 18.62
CA ILE A 625 2.69 11.13 18.13
C ILE A 625 2.77 12.03 16.91
N LEU A 626 3.74 12.93 16.98
CA LEU A 626 4.02 13.89 15.95
C LEU A 626 5.33 13.47 15.27
N GLY A 627 5.24 13.12 13.99
CA GLY A 627 6.40 12.89 13.14
C GLY A 627 6.91 14.18 12.52
N ASP A 628 7.68 14.06 11.43
CA ASP A 628 8.19 15.19 10.68
C ASP A 628 7.06 16.10 10.14
N ILE A 629 7.36 17.40 10.02
CA ILE A 629 6.51 18.36 9.33
C ILE A 629 7.22 18.80 8.06
N MET A 630 6.55 18.59 6.93
CA MET A 630 7.05 18.90 5.60
C MET A 630 6.30 20.10 5.01
N GLY A 631 6.99 20.96 4.29
CA GLY A 631 6.40 21.97 3.43
C GLY A 631 6.42 21.51 1.99
N THR A 632 5.38 21.76 1.22
CA THR A 632 5.45 21.61 -0.24
C THR A 632 5.71 22.95 -0.91
N VAL A 633 6.52 22.96 -1.97
CA VAL A 633 6.84 24.16 -2.75
C VAL A 633 6.46 23.97 -4.21
N GLN A 634 6.18 25.08 -4.89
CA GLN A 634 5.93 25.06 -6.33
C GLN A 634 7.24 24.79 -7.07
N VAL A 635 7.27 23.72 -7.87
CA VAL A 635 8.42 23.44 -8.75
C VAL A 635 8.41 24.45 -9.91
N PRO A 636 9.51 25.18 -10.17
CA PRO A 636 9.60 26.03 -11.34
C PRO A 636 9.37 25.20 -12.62
N SER A 637 8.52 25.70 -13.52
CA SER A 637 8.14 25.05 -14.79
C SER A 637 9.31 24.75 -15.74
N SER A 638 10.52 25.25 -15.45
CA SER A 638 11.75 24.91 -16.17
C SER A 638 12.36 23.56 -15.76
N MET A 639 11.89 22.93 -14.68
CA MET A 639 12.32 21.58 -14.26
C MET A 639 11.32 20.48 -14.64
N SER A 640 10.10 20.82 -15.02
CA SER A 640 9.08 19.85 -15.47
C SER A 640 9.32 19.33 -16.90
N SER A 641 10.29 19.88 -17.62
CA SER A 641 10.66 19.48 -18.99
C SER A 641 11.91 18.57 -19.04
N PHE A 642 12.06 17.63 -18.12
CA PHE A 642 12.84 16.42 -18.39
C PHE A 642 12.00 15.45 -19.24
N SER A 643 11.60 15.93 -20.42
CA SER A 643 11.31 15.05 -21.55
C SER A 643 12.59 14.29 -21.87
N PHE A 644 12.53 12.95 -21.80
CA PHE A 644 13.54 11.99 -22.21
C PHE A 644 14.43 12.51 -23.34
N MET A 645 15.61 13.05 -23.00
CA MET A 645 16.67 13.23 -23.99
C MET A 645 17.30 11.86 -24.22
N SER A 646 17.06 11.32 -25.42
CA SER A 646 17.80 10.19 -25.99
C SER A 646 19.33 10.40 -25.85
N PRO A 647 20.15 9.36 -25.63
CA PRO A 647 21.60 9.49 -25.43
C PRO A 647 22.36 10.12 -26.62
N ILE A 648 21.69 10.36 -27.74
CA ILE A 648 22.29 10.84 -28.99
C ILE A 648 22.67 12.34 -28.92
N CYS A 649 22.07 13.14 -28.04
CA CYS A 649 22.38 14.58 -27.95
C CYS A 649 23.69 14.91 -27.21
N ALA A 650 24.26 13.99 -26.41
CA ALA A 650 25.52 14.25 -25.69
C ALA A 650 26.75 14.21 -26.62
N ILE A 651 26.65 13.62 -27.81
CA ILE A 651 27.77 13.47 -28.75
C ILE A 651 27.95 14.71 -29.63
N PHE A 652 26.90 15.52 -29.84
CA PHE A 652 27.00 16.71 -30.70
C PHE A 652 27.65 17.94 -30.02
N ASN A 653 27.62 18.04 -28.69
CA ASN A 653 28.26 19.16 -27.98
C ASN A 653 29.76 18.97 -27.75
N PHE A 654 30.30 17.75 -27.90
CA PHE A 654 31.75 17.50 -27.78
C PHE A 654 32.53 17.72 -29.08
N LEU A 655 31.86 17.71 -30.24
CA LEU A 655 32.49 17.93 -31.55
C LEU A 655 32.58 19.41 -31.97
N LEU A 656 31.80 20.32 -31.35
CA LEU A 656 31.86 21.75 -31.65
C LEU A 656 32.96 22.50 -30.87
N VAL A 657 33.39 21.97 -29.71
CA VAL A 657 34.45 22.59 -28.88
C VAL A 657 35.86 22.23 -29.37
N ALA A 658 36.01 21.14 -30.13
CA ALA A 658 37.29 20.72 -30.70
C ALA A 658 37.68 21.44 -32.01
N PHE A 659 36.75 22.19 -32.65
CA PHE A 659 36.99 22.85 -33.94
C PHE A 659 37.25 24.37 -33.86
N VAL A 660 37.24 24.96 -32.66
CA VAL A 660 37.50 26.41 -32.46
C VAL A 660 38.87 26.69 -31.81
N ALA A 661 39.62 25.65 -31.42
CA ALA A 661 40.95 25.79 -30.80
C ALA A 661 42.15 25.64 -31.76
N SER A 662 41.94 25.76 -33.07
CA SER A 662 43.02 25.87 -34.06
C SER A 662 42.67 26.96 -35.05
N HIS A 663 43.00 28.21 -34.72
CA HIS A 663 43.34 29.35 -35.60
C HIS A 663 43.25 30.66 -34.79
N ARG A 664 44.31 30.97 -34.02
CA ARG A 664 44.99 32.29 -33.97
C ARG A 664 45.98 32.37 -32.81
N ILE A 665 47.22 32.67 -33.21
CA ILE A 665 48.47 32.94 -32.47
C ILE A 665 49.23 31.69 -32.01
#